data_AF-A0A903V3B0-F1
#
_entry.id   AF-A0A903V3B0-F1
#
_cell.length_a   1.000
_cell.length_b   1.000
_cell.length_c   1.000
_cell.angle_alpha   90.00
_cell.angle_beta   90.00
_cell.angle_gamma   90.00
#
_symmetry.space_group_name_H-M   'P 1'
#
loop_
_entity.id
_entity.type
_entity.pdbx_description
1 polymer ?
#
loop_
_entity_poly.entity_id
_entity_poly.type
_entity_poly.pdbx_seq_one_letter_code
_entity_poly.pdbx_strand_id
1 'polypeptide(L)'
;MLISLVMIIPLFAPTISGGGGGGNSDENDSVKKTTSRVVHIKYGSVSGTIEHLEGRHLDPVEAFRGIPYASPPVGTLRFMPPVTGALWSGVKKADRFSPVCPQRLPDIANETAALERMPRGRLEYLKRLLPYLKNQSEDCLYLNIYVPTQAGARESSGTQKYPVMVFVHGESYEWNSGNPYDGSVLASFGQILVVTINYRLGILGFLNANIDRFSKAPANYGLMDIIAALHWIQENIEGFGGDPRSVTLAGHGTGAACVHFLIASAAVPEGLLFHRAILMSGSALAPWSLVGEPAKFAAYVSHHVNCSPDLPHQMLLKCLRDKPLSDIMSTPVRAPDFGNAFGPSVDGVVIDTGEIQQMDGSHYSDYSVPSAPKPSAHLHNTLNTINAILLRKLAINKLSKYDMLVGVTRAEAYFVFNSEDVQYGIEADRRSKILKNYVKSTYSYHLNEILATIVNEYTDWERPIQHPINIRDETLEALSDARIVAPAVQTVDLHSADHRNSFLYVFDYQTKFGDFPQRQGCIHGEDLPYLFGAPLVGGFNHFTRNYTKSELALSEAVMIYWSNFIRTGNPNEQLENDHVRDRQRFKNIEWTPYESVHKKYLNLDTKPKLKNHYRAHRLSFWLNLVPDLHKPGGDDVPSSHHELEDDEEESVPVPTVKPLNPPLRDPSNANSNYSFFTTQVFSLLNLSTYGNNNSSNRQNAHKPIPVTAESSEGTEDDGSGSSQEDGFAAYSTALSVTIAIGCSLLILNVLIFAGVYYQRDKTRLNEPRNNSKKRNENGQMPNNICGELESLTIHTKSDPSTILGHHHALQHHQMPPPEFADLPQRAPPPPKHIKSVPDGTILSQHALQLIGSNCGTLTKKSCVKSNLATSNQAQSAMDELRV
;
A
#
# COMPACT_ATOMS: atom_id res chain seq x y z
N MET A 1 -21.48 -10.14 86.17
CA MET A 1 -21.74 -8.98 85.29
C MET A 1 -21.30 -9.34 83.88
N LEU A 2 -22.01 -8.83 82.86
CA LEU A 2 -21.59 -8.72 81.45
C LEU A 2 -20.99 -9.98 80.79
N ILE A 3 -21.86 -10.68 80.07
CA ILE A 3 -21.63 -11.72 79.05
C ILE A 3 -22.05 -11.05 77.72
N SER A 4 -21.43 -11.11 76.54
CA SER A 4 -20.45 -11.97 75.83
C SER A 4 -21.11 -12.56 74.57
N LEU A 5 -20.42 -12.44 73.42
CA LEU A 5 -20.52 -13.29 72.21
C LEU A 5 -21.80 -13.22 71.31
N VAL A 6 -21.63 -13.79 70.09
CA VAL A 6 -22.63 -14.12 69.02
C VAL A 6 -23.20 -12.87 68.27
N MET A 7 -23.21 -12.67 66.93
CA MET A 7 -23.18 -13.49 65.68
C MET A 7 -24.59 -13.89 65.14
N ILE A 8 -24.76 -14.02 63.81
CA ILE A 8 -25.93 -14.63 63.10
C ILE A 8 -27.26 -13.80 63.16
N ILE A 9 -28.12 -13.54 62.15
CA ILE A 9 -28.60 -14.21 60.89
C ILE A 9 -29.75 -15.23 61.18
N PRO A 10 -30.71 -15.64 60.29
CA PRO A 10 -31.11 -15.22 58.93
C PRO A 10 -32.62 -14.80 58.78
N LEU A 11 -33.06 -14.60 57.52
CA LEU A 11 -34.40 -14.95 56.94
C LEU A 11 -35.73 -14.33 57.44
N PHE A 12 -36.55 -13.85 56.48
CA PHE A 12 -37.76 -14.57 56.03
C PHE A 12 -38.35 -13.95 54.73
N ALA A 13 -39.08 -14.75 53.95
CA ALA A 13 -39.97 -14.32 52.86
C ALA A 13 -41.31 -15.05 53.01
N PRO A 14 -42.44 -14.48 52.52
CA PRO A 14 -42.98 -15.02 51.26
C PRO A 14 -43.73 -14.01 50.35
N THR A 15 -44.13 -14.54 49.19
CA THR A 15 -44.87 -13.97 48.03
C THR A 15 -46.24 -13.32 48.31
N ILE A 16 -46.68 -12.40 47.42
CA ILE A 16 -47.89 -12.58 46.56
C ILE A 16 -47.99 -11.51 45.44
N SER A 17 -48.77 -11.83 44.40
CA SER A 17 -48.87 -11.19 43.07
C SER A 17 -49.74 -9.91 42.96
N GLY A 18 -49.40 -9.03 42.00
CA GLY A 18 -50.41 -8.50 41.04
C GLY A 18 -50.52 -6.98 40.82
N GLY A 19 -50.60 -6.55 39.55
CA GLY A 19 -51.21 -5.26 39.14
C GLY A 19 -50.32 -4.27 38.37
N GLY A 20 -50.28 -4.37 37.04
CA GLY A 20 -49.39 -3.57 36.17
C GLY A 20 -49.75 -2.08 35.98
N GLY A 21 -48.79 -1.34 35.43
CA GLY A 21 -48.90 0.07 35.00
C GLY A 21 -47.55 0.56 34.47
N GLY A 22 -47.36 0.57 33.15
CA GLY A 22 -46.04 0.77 32.54
C GLY A 22 -45.71 2.22 32.14
N GLY A 23 -44.42 2.54 32.11
CA GLY A 23 -43.83 3.71 31.47
C GLY A 23 -42.47 3.34 30.90
N ASN A 24 -42.21 3.66 29.63
CA ASN A 24 -41.00 3.20 28.92
C ASN A 24 -39.72 3.88 29.43
N SER A 25 -38.67 3.09 29.62
CA SER A 25 -37.28 3.54 29.71
C SER A 25 -36.35 2.55 29.02
N ASP A 26 -35.79 2.95 27.88
CA ASP A 26 -34.53 2.48 27.26
C ASP A 26 -34.05 1.04 27.57
N GLU A 27 -34.78 0.03 27.09
CA GLU A 27 -34.25 -1.34 26.90
C GLU A 27 -34.08 -1.64 25.40
N ASN A 28 -32.82 -1.76 24.96
CA ASN A 28 -32.44 -2.60 23.82
C ASN A 28 -30.94 -2.97 23.93
N ASP A 29 -30.58 -4.17 23.48
CA ASP A 29 -29.22 -4.74 23.42
C ASP A 29 -28.38 -4.77 24.71
N SER A 30 -28.95 -5.30 25.79
CA SER A 30 -28.16 -5.97 26.85
C SER A 30 -28.07 -7.49 26.62
N VAL A 31 -27.38 -7.92 25.55
CA VAL A 31 -27.05 -9.34 25.34
C VAL A 31 -26.27 -9.84 26.57
N LYS A 32 -26.77 -10.90 27.23
CA LYS A 32 -26.14 -11.47 28.43
C LYS A 32 -24.78 -12.10 28.09
N LYS A 33 -23.70 -11.31 28.15
CA LYS A 33 -22.33 -11.77 27.99
C LYS A 33 -21.99 -12.79 29.08
N THR A 34 -22.00 -14.06 28.70
CA THR A 34 -21.60 -15.15 29.58
C THR A 34 -20.09 -15.10 29.79
N THR A 35 -19.64 -15.23 31.03
CA THR A 35 -18.21 -15.24 31.37
C THR A 35 -17.54 -16.50 30.81
N SER A 36 -16.38 -16.37 30.17
CA SER A 36 -15.62 -17.51 29.62
C SER A 36 -15.01 -18.36 30.74
N ARG A 37 -14.43 -19.52 30.38
CA ARG A 37 -13.58 -20.27 31.32
C ARG A 37 -12.41 -19.41 31.82
N VAL A 38 -11.96 -19.70 33.04
CA VAL A 38 -10.73 -19.10 33.58
C VAL A 38 -9.55 -19.82 32.95
N VAL A 39 -8.66 -19.08 32.31
CA VAL A 39 -7.40 -19.58 31.76
C VAL A 39 -6.26 -19.17 32.68
N HIS A 40 -5.42 -20.12 33.04
CA HIS A 40 -4.20 -19.88 33.80
C HIS A 40 -3.03 -19.67 32.82
N ILE A 41 -2.33 -18.53 32.97
CA ILE A 41 -1.17 -18.16 32.18
C ILE A 41 0.02 -17.92 33.12
N LYS A 42 1.24 -17.85 32.57
CA LYS A 42 2.49 -17.65 33.34
C LYS A 42 2.47 -16.39 34.22
N TYR A 43 1.69 -15.39 33.81
CA TYR A 43 1.58 -14.07 34.46
C TYR A 43 0.46 -13.94 35.52
N GLY A 44 -0.46 -14.90 35.59
CA GLY A 44 -1.64 -14.84 36.45
C GLY A 44 -2.82 -15.60 35.84
N SER A 45 -4.05 -15.31 36.27
CA SER A 45 -5.26 -15.91 35.66
C SER A 45 -6.06 -14.86 34.89
N VAL A 46 -6.73 -15.28 33.81
CA VAL A 46 -7.60 -14.42 32.98
C VAL A 46 -8.97 -15.06 32.74
N SER A 47 -9.99 -14.24 32.47
CA SER A 47 -11.30 -14.69 32.01
C SER A 47 -11.94 -13.61 31.14
N GLY A 48 -12.44 -14.00 29.96
CA GLY A 48 -13.08 -13.15 28.97
C GLY A 48 -14.58 -13.39 28.87
N THR A 49 -15.12 -13.31 27.65
CA THR A 49 -16.57 -13.41 27.38
C THR A 49 -16.86 -14.40 26.27
N ILE A 50 -17.93 -15.21 26.42
CA ILE A 50 -18.45 -16.08 25.36
C ILE A 50 -19.38 -15.26 24.48
N GLU A 51 -19.05 -15.18 23.19
CA GLU A 51 -19.81 -14.44 22.18
C GLU A 51 -20.46 -15.41 21.19
N HIS A 52 -21.75 -15.16 20.92
CA HIS A 52 -22.57 -15.97 20.02
C HIS A 52 -22.71 -15.20 18.70
N LEU A 53 -22.35 -15.86 17.59
CA LEU A 53 -22.24 -15.20 16.29
C LEU A 53 -23.53 -15.39 15.48
N GLU A 54 -24.05 -14.31 14.90
CA GLU A 54 -25.26 -14.33 14.07
C GLU A 54 -24.98 -14.87 12.65
N GLY A 55 -24.62 -16.15 12.56
CA GLY A 55 -24.36 -16.85 11.30
C GLY A 55 -24.73 -18.33 11.37
N ARG A 56 -25.18 -18.89 10.24
CA ARG A 56 -25.53 -20.31 10.17
C ARG A 56 -24.27 -21.18 10.29
N HIS A 57 -24.26 -22.10 11.25
CA HIS A 57 -23.17 -23.06 11.49
C HIS A 57 -21.83 -22.41 11.92
N LEU A 58 -21.90 -21.28 12.61
CA LEU A 58 -20.81 -20.73 13.43
C LEU A 58 -20.96 -21.22 14.87
N ASP A 59 -19.88 -21.75 15.45
CA ASP A 59 -19.78 -22.04 16.88
C ASP A 59 -19.61 -20.74 17.70
N PRO A 60 -20.03 -20.69 18.97
CA PRO A 60 -19.67 -19.60 19.89
C PRO A 60 -18.15 -19.51 20.12
N VAL A 61 -17.68 -18.32 20.48
CA VAL A 61 -16.25 -18.00 20.65
C VAL A 61 -15.98 -17.44 22.05
N GLU A 62 -14.94 -17.92 22.72
CA GLU A 62 -14.37 -17.25 23.89
C GLU A 62 -13.45 -16.12 23.42
N ALA A 63 -13.90 -14.87 23.61
CA ALA A 63 -13.13 -13.67 23.30
C ALA A 63 -12.49 -13.12 24.59
N PHE A 64 -11.15 -13.04 24.61
CA PHE A 64 -10.35 -12.45 25.67
C PHE A 64 -9.68 -11.18 25.14
N ARG A 65 -10.19 -10.01 25.52
CA ARG A 65 -9.72 -8.70 25.02
C ARG A 65 -8.89 -7.98 26.09
N GLY A 66 -7.82 -7.31 25.68
CA GLY A 66 -6.98 -6.52 26.60
C GLY A 66 -6.10 -7.36 27.54
N ILE A 67 -5.49 -8.45 27.06
CA ILE A 67 -4.47 -9.18 27.82
C ILE A 67 -3.11 -8.46 27.65
N PRO A 68 -2.42 -8.05 28.73
CA PRO A 68 -1.10 -7.42 28.62
C PRO A 68 -0.05 -8.49 28.29
N TYR A 69 0.78 -8.23 27.28
CA TYR A 69 1.90 -9.10 26.95
C TYR A 69 3.26 -8.57 27.43
N ALA A 70 3.35 -7.26 27.70
CA ALA A 70 4.52 -6.58 28.24
C ALA A 70 4.11 -5.59 29.35
N SER A 71 5.10 -5.08 30.08
CA SER A 71 4.91 -3.97 31.03
C SER A 71 4.65 -2.65 30.28
N PRO A 72 3.84 -1.72 30.84
CA PRO A 72 3.53 -0.45 30.19
C PRO A 72 4.80 0.37 29.87
N PRO A 73 5.01 0.82 28.61
CA PRO A 73 6.22 1.51 28.17
C PRO A 73 6.23 3.01 28.57
N VAL A 74 5.86 3.30 29.82
CA VAL A 74 5.67 4.64 30.37
C VAL A 74 6.92 5.16 31.10
N GLY A 75 7.10 6.49 31.15
CA GLY A 75 8.16 7.13 31.94
C GLY A 75 9.55 6.63 31.56
N THR A 76 10.25 5.98 32.49
CA THR A 76 11.57 5.40 32.25
C THR A 76 11.60 4.29 31.20
N LEU A 77 10.45 3.66 30.89
CA LEU A 77 10.32 2.64 29.84
C LEU A 77 9.90 3.22 28.48
N ARG A 78 9.62 4.52 28.38
CA ARG A 78 9.41 5.18 27.07
C ARG A 78 10.73 5.17 26.30
N PHE A 79 10.67 4.87 25.01
CA PHE A 79 11.86 4.66 24.17
C PHE A 79 12.85 3.64 24.79
N MET A 80 12.33 2.52 25.29
CA MET A 80 13.10 1.34 25.69
C MET A 80 12.50 0.09 25.02
N PRO A 81 13.28 -0.99 24.82
CA PRO A 81 12.74 -2.30 24.47
C PRO A 81 11.64 -2.73 25.46
N PRO A 82 10.59 -3.45 25.01
CA PRO A 82 9.53 -3.92 25.88
C PRO A 82 10.10 -4.85 26.97
N VAL A 83 9.60 -4.68 28.19
CA VAL A 83 9.98 -5.49 29.35
C VAL A 83 8.81 -6.42 29.69
N THR A 84 9.11 -7.64 30.13
CA THR A 84 8.13 -8.63 30.61
C THR A 84 7.10 -8.02 31.58
N GLY A 85 5.84 -8.46 31.49
CA GLY A 85 4.76 -8.00 32.37
C GLY A 85 4.93 -8.45 33.83
N ALA A 86 4.47 -7.61 34.77
CA ALA A 86 4.40 -7.98 36.18
C ALA A 86 3.33 -9.06 36.44
N LEU A 87 3.59 -9.95 37.40
CA LEU A 87 2.65 -10.99 37.83
C LEU A 87 1.45 -10.38 38.58
N TRP A 88 0.24 -10.96 38.41
CA TRP A 88 -0.95 -10.55 39.17
C TRP A 88 -1.62 -11.70 39.92
N SER A 89 -2.12 -11.40 41.12
CA SER A 89 -2.93 -12.29 41.95
C SER A 89 -4.40 -12.28 41.53
N GLY A 90 -5.03 -13.45 41.44
CA GLY A 90 -6.45 -13.58 41.09
C GLY A 90 -6.73 -13.58 39.58
N VAL A 91 -7.99 -13.38 39.21
CA VAL A 91 -8.47 -13.45 37.81
C VAL A 91 -8.65 -12.04 37.25
N LYS A 92 -7.83 -11.66 36.26
CA LYS A 92 -8.01 -10.42 35.48
C LYS A 92 -9.14 -10.62 34.47
N LYS A 93 -10.12 -9.73 34.47
CA LYS A 93 -11.18 -9.71 33.44
C LYS A 93 -10.64 -9.14 32.13
N ALA A 94 -10.86 -9.88 31.06
CA ALA A 94 -10.48 -9.59 29.68
C ALA A 94 -11.75 -9.43 28.81
N ASP A 95 -12.71 -8.66 29.32
CA ASP A 95 -14.07 -8.50 28.78
C ASP A 95 -14.23 -7.29 27.83
N ARG A 96 -13.19 -6.45 27.72
CA ARG A 96 -13.15 -5.22 26.91
C ARG A 96 -11.77 -4.96 26.33
N PHE A 97 -11.72 -4.28 25.18
CA PHE A 97 -10.46 -3.78 24.62
C PHE A 97 -9.77 -2.81 25.59
N SER A 98 -8.44 -2.92 25.69
CA SER A 98 -7.59 -1.92 26.35
C SER A 98 -7.29 -0.75 25.41
N PRO A 99 -6.80 0.40 25.91
CA PRO A 99 -6.48 1.55 25.07
C PRO A 99 -5.52 1.22 23.92
N VAL A 100 -5.65 1.96 22.82
CA VAL A 100 -4.71 1.88 21.68
C VAL A 100 -3.48 2.74 21.96
N CYS A 101 -2.38 2.49 21.24
CA CYS A 101 -1.17 3.30 21.40
C CYS A 101 -1.39 4.75 20.94
N PRO A 102 -0.67 5.74 21.51
CA PRO A 102 -0.85 7.15 21.17
C PRO A 102 -0.51 7.39 19.70
N GLN A 103 -1.42 8.02 18.97
CA GLN A 103 -1.35 8.08 17.51
C GLN A 103 -2.02 9.32 16.93
N ARG A 104 -1.40 9.88 15.89
CA ARG A 104 -1.93 11.03 15.16
C ARG A 104 -2.90 10.54 14.09
N LEU A 105 -4.19 10.58 14.40
CA LEU A 105 -5.25 10.16 13.48
C LEU A 105 -5.34 11.11 12.27
N PRO A 106 -5.73 10.60 11.08
CA PRO A 106 -6.11 11.44 9.94
C PRO A 106 -7.22 12.44 10.32
N ASP A 107 -7.02 13.71 9.98
CA ASP A 107 -8.04 14.74 10.18
C ASP A 107 -9.17 14.60 9.15
N ILE A 108 -10.38 14.39 9.65
CA ILE A 108 -11.64 14.32 8.89
C ILE A 108 -12.70 15.28 9.46
N ALA A 109 -12.32 16.26 10.28
CA ALA A 109 -13.25 17.17 10.95
C ALA A 109 -13.92 18.15 9.97
N ASN A 110 -13.22 18.52 8.88
CA ASN A 110 -13.76 19.27 7.76
C ASN A 110 -13.84 18.34 6.53
N GLU A 111 -15.05 17.94 6.14
CA GLU A 111 -15.29 17.02 5.03
C GLU A 111 -14.78 17.57 3.69
N THR A 112 -14.92 18.87 3.41
CA THR A 112 -14.41 19.49 2.18
C THR A 112 -12.88 19.38 2.10
N ALA A 113 -12.17 19.81 3.15
CA ALA A 113 -10.71 19.74 3.21
C ALA A 113 -10.16 18.30 3.30
N ALA A 114 -11.00 17.32 3.66
CA ALA A 114 -10.67 15.90 3.54
C ALA A 114 -10.79 15.40 2.10
N LEU A 115 -11.88 15.75 1.39
CA LEU A 115 -12.13 15.33 0.00
C LEU A 115 -11.12 15.92 -1.00
N GLU A 116 -10.54 17.09 -0.71
CA GLU A 116 -9.38 17.67 -1.42
C GLU A 116 -8.12 16.77 -1.35
N ARG A 117 -8.02 15.89 -0.33
CA ARG A 117 -6.83 15.11 0.03
C ARG A 117 -7.00 13.59 -0.11
N MET A 118 -8.23 13.08 -0.17
CA MET A 118 -8.50 11.63 -0.25
C MET A 118 -9.82 11.33 -1.00
N PRO A 119 -10.01 10.09 -1.50
CA PRO A 119 -11.26 9.70 -2.15
C PRO A 119 -12.43 9.67 -1.16
N ARG A 120 -13.65 10.00 -1.61
CA ARG A 120 -14.86 9.91 -0.77
C ARG A 120 -15.04 8.55 -0.07
N GLY A 121 -14.75 7.44 -0.75
CA GLY A 121 -14.85 6.11 -0.15
C GLY A 121 -13.87 5.88 1.01
N ARG A 122 -12.68 6.49 0.93
CA ARG A 122 -11.68 6.46 2.01
C ARG A 122 -12.15 7.28 3.22
N LEU A 123 -12.84 8.40 2.99
CA LEU A 123 -13.45 9.20 4.06
C LEU A 123 -14.54 8.40 4.80
N GLU A 124 -15.44 7.71 4.10
CA GLU A 124 -16.49 6.88 4.73
C GLU A 124 -15.91 5.68 5.50
N TYR A 125 -14.86 5.05 4.98
CA TYR A 125 -14.08 4.05 5.71
C TYR A 125 -13.50 4.61 7.03
N LEU A 126 -12.84 5.77 6.98
CA LEU A 126 -12.27 6.42 8.17
C LEU A 126 -13.34 6.86 9.18
N LYS A 127 -14.48 7.39 8.73
CA LYS A 127 -15.63 7.72 9.61
C LYS A 127 -16.07 6.52 10.47
N ARG A 128 -15.96 5.29 9.96
CA ARG A 128 -16.25 4.04 10.71
C ARG A 128 -15.08 3.51 11.54
N LEU A 129 -13.83 3.70 11.09
CA LEU A 129 -12.64 3.18 11.77
C LEU A 129 -12.19 4.05 12.97
N LEU A 130 -12.13 5.38 12.81
CA LEU A 130 -11.58 6.27 13.84
C LEU A 130 -12.26 6.18 15.23
N PRO A 131 -13.57 5.88 15.39
CA PRO A 131 -14.18 5.66 16.71
C PRO A 131 -13.47 4.61 17.57
N TYR A 132 -12.90 3.55 16.98
CA TYR A 132 -12.17 2.49 17.68
C TYR A 132 -10.78 2.95 18.17
N LEU A 133 -10.28 4.08 17.67
CA LEU A 133 -8.93 4.60 17.92
C LEU A 133 -8.91 5.84 18.86
N LYS A 134 -10.07 6.19 19.46
CA LYS A 134 -10.23 7.37 20.33
C LYS A 134 -9.67 7.19 21.74
N ASN A 135 -9.70 5.97 22.29
CA ASN A 135 -9.22 5.68 23.64
C ASN A 135 -7.73 5.35 23.59
N GLN A 136 -6.86 6.34 23.78
CA GLN A 136 -5.41 6.22 23.64
C GLN A 136 -4.67 6.27 24.98
N SER A 137 -3.59 5.51 25.13
CA SER A 137 -2.69 5.55 26.29
C SER A 137 -1.29 5.07 25.90
N GLU A 138 -0.23 5.55 26.58
CA GLU A 138 1.10 4.90 26.49
C GLU A 138 1.07 3.46 27.02
N ASP A 139 0.18 3.16 27.97
CA ASP A 139 -0.15 1.78 28.33
C ASP A 139 -1.03 1.15 27.26
N CYS A 140 -0.39 0.57 26.23
CA CYS A 140 -1.06 0.00 25.06
C CYS A 140 -0.53 -1.39 24.62
N LEU A 141 0.41 -2.00 25.33
CA LEU A 141 1.04 -3.28 24.96
C LEU A 141 0.15 -4.48 25.32
N TYR A 142 -0.99 -4.52 24.64
CA TYR A 142 -2.08 -5.47 24.81
C TYR A 142 -2.34 -6.27 23.54
N LEU A 143 -2.81 -7.51 23.74
CA LEU A 143 -3.34 -8.37 22.69
C LEU A 143 -4.75 -8.89 23.02
N ASN A 144 -5.43 -9.34 21.97
CA ASN A 144 -6.78 -9.90 22.04
C ASN A 144 -6.75 -11.31 21.44
N ILE A 145 -7.45 -12.26 22.07
CA ILE A 145 -7.45 -13.68 21.69
C ILE A 145 -8.89 -14.14 21.45
N TYR A 146 -9.10 -14.87 20.35
CA TYR A 146 -10.37 -15.43 19.93
C TYR A 146 -10.26 -16.95 19.80
N VAL A 147 -10.98 -17.69 20.64
CA VAL A 147 -10.88 -19.15 20.77
C VAL A 147 -12.23 -19.81 20.46
N PRO A 148 -12.31 -20.82 19.58
CA PRO A 148 -13.54 -21.59 19.38
C PRO A 148 -13.93 -22.33 20.68
N THR A 149 -15.19 -22.25 21.11
CA THR A 149 -15.62 -22.77 22.43
C THR A 149 -15.38 -24.29 22.61
N GLN A 150 -15.24 -25.04 21.50
CA GLN A 150 -14.83 -26.45 21.54
C GLN A 150 -13.45 -26.69 22.19
N ALA A 151 -12.59 -25.67 22.34
CA ALA A 151 -11.25 -25.79 22.93
C ALA A 151 -11.25 -26.41 24.34
N GLY A 152 -12.17 -25.98 25.22
CA GLY A 152 -12.27 -26.54 26.58
C GLY A 152 -12.68 -28.02 26.61
N ALA A 153 -13.39 -28.50 25.58
CA ALA A 153 -13.70 -29.92 25.43
C ALA A 153 -12.52 -30.71 24.82
N ARG A 154 -11.76 -30.10 23.90
CA ARG A 154 -10.57 -30.74 23.30
C ARG A 154 -9.46 -30.97 24.32
N GLU A 155 -9.25 -30.00 25.21
CA GLU A 155 -8.29 -30.08 26.31
C GLU A 155 -8.58 -31.27 27.24
N SER A 156 -9.84 -31.48 27.62
CA SER A 156 -10.26 -32.60 28.48
C SER A 156 -10.29 -33.97 27.78
N SER A 157 -10.25 -34.00 26.44
CA SER A 157 -10.25 -35.23 25.63
C SER A 157 -8.89 -35.56 24.99
N GLY A 158 -7.82 -34.82 25.31
CA GLY A 158 -6.49 -35.02 24.72
C GLY A 158 -6.44 -34.76 23.21
N THR A 159 -7.40 -34.00 22.68
CA THR A 159 -7.60 -33.77 21.24
C THR A 159 -6.64 -32.69 20.72
N GLN A 160 -6.30 -32.76 19.43
CA GLN A 160 -5.33 -31.89 18.79
C GLN A 160 -5.62 -30.39 18.99
N LYS A 161 -4.59 -29.68 19.48
CA LYS A 161 -4.54 -28.24 19.72
C LYS A 161 -4.81 -27.43 18.44
N TYR A 162 -5.33 -26.22 18.61
CA TYR A 162 -5.64 -25.31 17.51
C TYR A 162 -4.40 -24.61 16.96
N PRO A 163 -4.19 -24.55 15.63
CA PRO A 163 -3.16 -23.70 15.05
C PRO A 163 -3.53 -22.23 15.25
N VAL A 164 -2.52 -21.38 15.33
CA VAL A 164 -2.61 -19.99 15.80
C VAL A 164 -2.31 -19.03 14.66
N MET A 165 -3.17 -18.03 14.45
CA MET A 165 -2.92 -16.89 13.58
C MET A 165 -2.66 -15.64 14.42
N VAL A 166 -1.56 -14.95 14.18
CA VAL A 166 -1.22 -13.68 14.83
C VAL A 166 -1.30 -12.56 13.79
N PHE A 167 -2.23 -11.62 13.97
CA PHE A 167 -2.46 -10.54 13.01
C PHE A 167 -1.78 -9.23 13.44
N VAL A 168 -0.85 -8.76 12.60
CA VAL A 168 -0.17 -7.46 12.68
C VAL A 168 -0.93 -6.46 11.81
N HIS A 169 -1.56 -5.48 12.44
CA HIS A 169 -2.35 -4.47 11.73
C HIS A 169 -1.48 -3.57 10.84
N GLY A 170 -2.10 -3.08 9.76
CA GLY A 170 -1.50 -2.16 8.79
C GLY A 170 -2.05 -0.74 8.87
N GLU A 171 -2.35 -0.16 7.70
CA GLU A 171 -2.71 1.24 7.40
C GLU A 171 -1.55 2.23 7.48
N SER A 172 -0.79 2.24 8.58
CA SER A 172 0.34 3.14 8.76
C SER A 172 1.34 2.55 9.76
N TYR A 173 2.49 3.20 9.92
CA TYR A 173 3.35 3.04 11.10
C TYR A 173 3.02 4.05 12.20
N GLU A 174 2.19 5.07 11.93
CA GLU A 174 1.91 6.20 12.82
C GLU A 174 0.52 6.15 13.50
N TRP A 175 -0.40 5.30 13.01
CA TRP A 175 -1.77 5.12 13.55
C TRP A 175 -2.36 3.74 13.18
N ASN A 176 -3.59 3.46 13.64
CA ASN A 176 -4.33 2.18 13.65
C ASN A 176 -4.07 1.31 14.90
N SER A 177 -4.66 0.11 14.97
CA SER A 177 -4.65 -0.80 16.12
C SER A 177 -5.06 -2.23 15.70
N GLY A 178 -4.76 -3.25 16.50
CA GLY A 178 -5.33 -4.60 16.36
C GLY A 178 -6.79 -4.73 16.85
N ASN A 179 -7.29 -3.77 17.63
CA ASN A 179 -8.64 -3.78 18.22
C ASN A 179 -9.82 -3.72 17.21
N PRO A 180 -9.75 -3.00 16.06
CA PRO A 180 -10.86 -2.90 15.10
C PRO A 180 -11.13 -4.19 14.31
N TYR A 181 -10.21 -5.17 14.36
CA TYR A 181 -10.25 -6.42 13.61
C TYR A 181 -10.71 -7.55 14.52
N ASP A 182 -11.98 -7.93 14.46
CA ASP A 182 -12.50 -9.01 15.32
C ASP A 182 -12.24 -10.39 14.68
N GLY A 183 -11.53 -11.25 15.43
CA GLY A 183 -11.15 -12.59 14.97
C GLY A 183 -12.24 -13.65 15.10
N SER A 184 -13.40 -13.34 15.70
CA SER A 184 -14.36 -14.38 16.12
C SER A 184 -14.93 -15.22 14.97
N VAL A 185 -15.34 -14.60 13.86
CA VAL A 185 -15.92 -15.34 12.74
C VAL A 185 -14.88 -16.25 12.08
N LEU A 186 -13.65 -15.74 11.87
CA LEU A 186 -12.53 -16.51 11.33
C LEU A 186 -12.10 -17.65 12.26
N ALA A 187 -12.05 -17.42 13.57
CA ALA A 187 -11.75 -18.46 14.56
C ALA A 187 -12.81 -19.57 14.53
N SER A 188 -14.10 -19.20 14.60
CA SER A 188 -15.25 -20.11 14.62
C SER A 188 -15.38 -20.93 13.33
N PHE A 189 -15.36 -20.27 12.17
CA PHE A 189 -15.48 -20.91 10.86
C PHE A 189 -14.22 -21.70 10.50
N GLY A 190 -13.04 -21.10 10.69
CA GLY A 190 -11.76 -21.70 10.36
C GLY A 190 -11.32 -22.79 11.34
N GLN A 191 -11.93 -22.89 12.52
CA GLN A 191 -11.49 -23.78 13.60
C GLN A 191 -9.98 -23.60 13.85
N ILE A 192 -9.60 -22.35 14.10
CA ILE A 192 -8.25 -21.87 14.43
C ILE A 192 -8.34 -20.87 15.59
N LEU A 193 -7.21 -20.58 16.23
CA LEU A 193 -7.13 -19.57 17.28
C LEU A 193 -6.57 -18.28 16.68
N VAL A 194 -7.30 -17.16 16.79
CA VAL A 194 -6.90 -15.86 16.21
C VAL A 194 -6.46 -14.90 17.31
N VAL A 195 -5.31 -14.25 17.11
CA VAL A 195 -4.74 -13.24 18.01
C VAL A 195 -4.56 -11.93 17.25
N THR A 196 -5.01 -10.80 17.80
CA THR A 196 -4.68 -9.46 17.28
C THR A 196 -3.86 -8.70 18.31
N ILE A 197 -2.84 -7.94 17.87
CA ILE A 197 -1.87 -7.28 18.75
C ILE A 197 -1.87 -5.76 18.53
N ASN A 198 -1.58 -5.00 19.58
CA ASN A 198 -1.18 -3.60 19.50
C ASN A 198 0.32 -3.48 19.75
N TYR A 199 1.02 -2.63 19.00
CA TYR A 199 2.46 -2.33 19.13
C TYR A 199 2.66 -0.80 19.08
N ARG A 200 3.77 -0.27 19.62
CA ARG A 200 4.00 1.19 19.61
C ARG A 200 4.13 1.73 18.19
N LEU A 201 3.56 2.93 17.98
CA LEU A 201 3.43 3.59 16.69
C LEU A 201 4.13 4.95 16.67
N GLY A 202 4.39 5.46 15.47
CA GLY A 202 4.94 6.79 15.20
C GLY A 202 6.22 7.07 15.99
N ILE A 203 6.29 8.26 16.59
CA ILE A 203 7.42 8.70 17.42
C ILE A 203 7.72 7.66 18.52
N LEU A 204 6.71 7.13 19.22
CA LEU A 204 6.92 6.21 20.34
C LEU A 204 7.40 4.82 19.92
N GLY A 205 7.08 4.39 18.69
CA GLY A 205 7.47 3.09 18.14
C GLY A 205 8.77 3.09 17.33
N PHE A 206 9.14 4.21 16.73
CA PHE A 206 10.12 4.24 15.64
C PHE A 206 11.04 5.46 15.61
N LEU A 207 11.11 6.24 16.69
CA LEU A 207 12.06 7.35 16.80
C LEU A 207 13.52 6.84 16.81
N ASN A 208 14.23 7.02 15.70
CA ASN A 208 15.63 6.67 15.55
C ASN A 208 16.50 7.93 15.35
N ALA A 209 17.28 8.29 16.37
CA ALA A 209 18.23 9.40 16.35
C ALA A 209 19.67 9.00 16.00
N ASN A 210 19.91 7.78 15.51
CA ASN A 210 21.25 7.35 15.12
C ASN A 210 21.64 8.00 13.77
N ILE A 211 22.77 8.71 13.76
CA ILE A 211 23.37 9.27 12.54
C ILE A 211 24.21 8.19 11.84
N ASP A 212 24.94 7.39 12.61
CA ASP A 212 25.66 6.21 12.12
C ASP A 212 24.71 5.01 11.98
N ARG A 213 24.79 4.32 10.83
CA ARG A 213 24.02 3.11 10.52
C ARG A 213 24.65 1.83 11.09
N PHE A 214 25.93 1.86 11.46
CA PHE A 214 26.65 0.73 12.07
C PHE A 214 26.54 0.72 13.61
N SER A 215 26.16 1.84 14.21
CA SER A 215 25.85 1.98 15.64
C SER A 215 24.66 1.10 16.05
N LYS A 216 24.94 -0.05 16.65
CA LYS A 216 23.96 -1.01 17.19
C LYS A 216 23.26 -0.43 18.43
N ALA A 217 22.25 0.41 18.20
CA ALA A 217 21.51 1.14 19.22
C ALA A 217 20.00 1.04 18.94
N PRO A 218 19.20 0.44 19.86
CA PRO A 218 17.83 0.02 19.60
C PRO A 218 16.93 1.21 19.24
N ALA A 219 16.17 1.09 18.14
CA ALA A 219 15.25 2.14 17.73
C ALA A 219 13.91 1.63 17.16
N ASN A 220 13.86 0.39 16.65
CA ASN A 220 12.64 -0.21 16.13
C ASN A 220 11.74 -0.78 17.25
N TYR A 221 11.37 0.06 18.23
CA TYR A 221 10.59 -0.35 19.41
C TYR A 221 9.26 -1.05 19.03
N GLY A 222 8.57 -0.59 17.99
CA GLY A 222 7.35 -1.21 17.48
C GLY A 222 7.56 -2.63 16.91
N LEU A 223 8.73 -2.92 16.32
CA LEU A 223 9.08 -4.30 15.92
C LEU A 223 9.44 -5.17 17.13
N MET A 224 10.13 -4.59 18.12
CA MET A 224 10.45 -5.29 19.37
C MET A 224 9.19 -5.65 20.18
N ASP A 225 8.16 -4.80 20.13
CA ASP A 225 6.84 -5.08 20.73
C ASP A 225 6.17 -6.30 20.08
N ILE A 226 6.24 -6.43 18.75
CA ILE A 226 5.73 -7.62 18.04
C ILE A 226 6.53 -8.87 18.43
N ILE A 227 7.87 -8.77 18.56
CA ILE A 227 8.72 -9.86 19.05
C ILE A 227 8.32 -10.27 20.49
N ALA A 228 8.08 -9.30 21.38
CA ALA A 228 7.64 -9.57 22.75
C ALA A 228 6.25 -10.23 22.81
N ALA A 229 5.31 -9.81 21.96
CA ALA A 229 4.01 -10.46 21.82
C ALA A 229 4.15 -11.91 21.33
N LEU A 230 5.06 -12.19 20.38
CA LEU A 230 5.35 -13.54 19.91
C LEU A 230 5.98 -14.43 21.00
N HIS A 231 6.92 -13.91 21.79
CA HIS A 231 7.44 -14.62 22.96
C HIS A 231 6.33 -14.93 23.99
N TRP A 232 5.44 -13.97 24.27
CA TRP A 232 4.31 -14.18 25.16
C TRP A 232 3.37 -15.27 24.63
N ILE A 233 3.11 -15.31 23.31
CA ILE A 233 2.27 -16.33 22.67
C ILE A 233 2.93 -17.71 22.83
N GLN A 234 4.22 -17.85 22.53
CA GLN A 234 4.97 -19.10 22.74
C GLN A 234 4.90 -19.60 24.19
N GLU A 235 4.91 -18.70 25.17
CA GLU A 235 4.83 -19.05 26.60
C GLU A 235 3.42 -19.40 27.11
N ASN A 236 2.34 -18.91 26.48
CA ASN A 236 1.01 -18.90 27.11
C ASN A 236 -0.15 -19.42 26.23
N ILE A 237 0.02 -19.53 24.91
CA ILE A 237 -1.10 -19.85 24.00
C ILE A 237 -1.68 -21.26 24.21
N GLU A 238 -0.88 -22.16 24.78
CA GLU A 238 -1.28 -23.51 25.19
C GLU A 238 -2.45 -23.52 26.19
N GLY A 239 -2.48 -22.59 27.15
CA GLY A 239 -3.58 -22.48 28.12
C GLY A 239 -4.92 -22.08 27.49
N PHE A 240 -4.90 -21.52 26.28
CA PHE A 240 -6.09 -21.22 25.48
C PHE A 240 -6.48 -22.37 24.54
N GLY A 241 -5.68 -23.45 24.49
CA GLY A 241 -5.86 -24.58 23.57
C GLY A 241 -5.13 -24.45 22.23
N GLY A 242 -4.23 -23.46 22.08
CA GLY A 242 -3.40 -23.27 20.88
C GLY A 242 -2.14 -24.14 20.84
N ASP A 243 -1.63 -24.46 19.65
CA ASP A 243 -0.34 -25.13 19.47
C ASP A 243 0.77 -24.10 19.21
N PRO A 244 1.73 -23.91 20.15
CA PRO A 244 2.88 -23.02 19.93
C PRO A 244 3.74 -23.41 18.71
N ARG A 245 3.67 -24.68 18.27
CA ARG A 245 4.41 -25.23 17.12
C ARG A 245 3.69 -25.04 15.77
N SER A 246 2.54 -24.36 15.75
CA SER A 246 1.79 -24.04 14.53
C SER A 246 1.27 -22.61 14.59
N VAL A 247 2.19 -21.67 14.81
CA VAL A 247 1.95 -20.22 14.83
C VAL A 247 2.26 -19.63 13.46
N THR A 248 1.25 -19.01 12.85
CA THR A 248 1.32 -18.28 11.57
C THR A 248 1.26 -16.78 11.82
N LEU A 249 2.24 -16.02 11.34
CA LEU A 249 2.31 -14.57 11.49
C LEU A 249 1.78 -13.90 10.22
N ALA A 250 0.69 -13.14 10.35
CA ALA A 250 -0.02 -12.51 9.25
C ALA A 250 0.03 -10.98 9.38
N GLY A 251 0.29 -10.28 8.28
CA GLY A 251 0.28 -8.82 8.24
C GLY A 251 -0.38 -8.27 6.98
N HIS A 252 -0.93 -7.06 7.08
CA HIS A 252 -1.49 -6.31 5.95
C HIS A 252 -0.77 -4.97 5.77
N GLY A 253 -0.45 -4.55 4.54
CA GLY A 253 0.17 -3.25 4.24
C GLY A 253 1.48 -3.01 5.00
N THR A 254 1.53 -1.96 5.83
CA THR A 254 2.66 -1.69 6.75
C THR A 254 2.92 -2.83 7.74
N GLY A 255 1.87 -3.54 8.17
CA GLY A 255 1.98 -4.76 8.98
C GLY A 255 2.65 -5.91 8.22
N ALA A 256 2.37 -6.07 6.91
CA ALA A 256 3.06 -7.07 6.08
C ALA A 256 4.56 -6.74 5.92
N ALA A 257 4.90 -5.46 5.76
CA ALA A 257 6.30 -5.03 5.78
C ALA A 257 6.98 -5.32 7.13
N CYS A 258 6.31 -5.10 8.27
CA CYS A 258 6.81 -5.51 9.59
C CYS A 258 7.08 -7.01 9.66
N VAL A 259 6.14 -7.85 9.19
CA VAL A 259 6.31 -9.32 9.18
C VAL A 259 7.52 -9.74 8.32
N HIS A 260 7.71 -9.16 7.14
CA HIS A 260 8.87 -9.46 6.30
C HIS A 260 10.19 -8.99 6.93
N PHE A 261 10.25 -7.81 7.58
CA PHE A 261 11.43 -7.41 8.36
C PHE A 261 11.73 -8.38 9.51
N LEU A 262 10.71 -8.91 10.20
CA LEU A 262 10.88 -9.89 11.28
C LEU A 262 11.42 -11.24 10.79
N ILE A 263 11.00 -11.70 9.60
CA ILE A 263 11.55 -12.91 8.95
C ILE A 263 13.05 -12.74 8.65
N ALA A 264 13.45 -11.57 8.12
CA ALA A 264 14.84 -11.29 7.78
C ALA A 264 15.72 -10.97 9.01
N SER A 265 15.12 -10.63 10.15
CA SER A 265 15.85 -10.12 11.33
C SER A 265 16.76 -11.15 11.98
N ALA A 266 17.94 -10.70 12.43
CA ALA A 266 18.82 -11.49 13.30
C ALA A 266 18.23 -11.70 14.71
N ALA A 267 17.39 -10.77 15.19
CA ALA A 267 16.77 -10.83 16.52
C ALA A 267 15.65 -11.88 16.65
N VAL A 268 15.15 -12.40 15.52
CA VAL A 268 14.13 -13.46 15.49
C VAL A 268 14.80 -14.83 15.32
N PRO A 269 14.67 -15.75 16.30
CA PRO A 269 15.15 -17.12 16.16
C PRO A 269 14.30 -17.91 15.15
N GLU A 270 14.97 -18.55 14.19
CA GLU A 270 14.36 -19.29 13.09
C GLU A 270 13.44 -20.41 13.60
N GLY A 271 12.22 -20.49 13.07
CA GLY A 271 11.24 -21.54 13.39
C GLY A 271 10.75 -21.61 14.85
N LEU A 272 11.19 -20.72 15.75
CA LEU A 272 10.87 -20.80 17.19
C LEU A 272 9.69 -19.91 17.60
N LEU A 273 9.60 -18.69 17.07
CA LEU A 273 8.52 -17.75 17.42
C LEU A 273 7.26 -17.94 16.57
N PHE A 274 7.45 -18.22 15.29
CA PHE A 274 6.42 -18.55 14.32
C PHE A 274 7.01 -19.46 13.24
N HIS A 275 6.13 -20.08 12.45
CA HIS A 275 6.48 -21.17 11.53
C HIS A 275 6.06 -20.86 10.08
N ARG A 276 5.10 -19.95 9.89
CA ARG A 276 4.55 -19.55 8.58
C ARG A 276 4.28 -18.06 8.52
N ALA A 277 4.26 -17.49 7.32
CA ALA A 277 4.02 -16.08 7.07
C ALA A 277 2.86 -15.84 6.09
N ILE A 278 2.07 -14.80 6.35
CA ILE A 278 1.05 -14.29 5.43
C ILE A 278 1.31 -12.79 5.18
N LEU A 279 1.58 -12.41 3.94
CA LEU A 279 1.87 -11.03 3.53
C LEU A 279 0.77 -10.50 2.59
N MET A 280 -0.14 -9.69 3.12
CA MET A 280 -1.25 -9.11 2.36
C MET A 280 -0.92 -7.67 1.94
N SER A 281 -0.89 -7.39 0.64
CA SER A 281 -0.74 -6.05 0.06
C SER A 281 0.45 -5.24 0.62
N GLY A 282 1.58 -5.88 0.88
CA GLY A 282 2.80 -5.20 1.35
C GLY A 282 4.00 -6.13 1.51
N SER A 283 5.20 -5.54 1.48
CA SER A 283 6.47 -6.23 1.65
C SER A 283 7.56 -5.27 2.15
N ALA A 284 8.55 -5.76 2.90
CA ALA A 284 9.73 -4.99 3.28
C ALA A 284 10.59 -4.55 2.08
N LEU A 285 10.45 -5.18 0.90
CA LEU A 285 11.12 -4.72 -0.34
C LEU A 285 10.50 -3.44 -0.94
N ALA A 286 9.34 -2.98 -0.44
CA ALA A 286 8.67 -1.81 -1.01
C ALA A 286 9.37 -0.49 -0.62
N PRO A 287 9.46 0.52 -1.51
CA PRO A 287 10.24 1.75 -1.25
C PRO A 287 9.85 2.54 0.01
N TRP A 288 8.59 2.41 0.44
CA TRP A 288 8.02 3.09 1.62
C TRP A 288 8.23 2.33 2.94
N SER A 289 8.77 1.10 2.89
CA SER A 289 8.84 0.18 4.04
C SER A 289 9.80 0.67 5.13
N LEU A 290 10.87 1.34 4.72
CA LEU A 290 12.00 1.79 5.54
C LEU A 290 12.08 3.32 5.53
N VAL A 291 12.37 3.95 6.67
CA VAL A 291 12.55 5.40 6.77
C VAL A 291 13.96 5.82 6.35
N GLY A 292 14.04 6.71 5.36
CA GLY A 292 15.26 7.43 4.99
C GLY A 292 15.55 8.59 5.95
N GLU A 293 16.83 8.82 6.26
CA GLU A 293 17.30 9.91 7.15
C GLU A 293 16.55 10.04 8.51
N PRO A 294 16.29 8.96 9.27
CA PRO A 294 15.39 9.02 10.44
C PRO A 294 15.84 10.03 11.52
N ALA A 295 17.16 10.24 11.67
CA ALA A 295 17.73 11.23 12.59
C ALA A 295 17.25 12.67 12.30
N LYS A 296 16.86 12.99 11.06
CA LYS A 296 16.26 14.27 10.64
C LYS A 296 14.90 14.49 11.31
N PHE A 297 14.05 13.46 11.31
CA PHE A 297 12.75 13.49 11.98
C PHE A 297 12.91 13.50 13.51
N ALA A 298 13.93 12.80 14.04
CA ALA A 298 14.28 12.88 15.45
C ALA A 298 14.76 14.28 15.88
N ALA A 299 15.54 14.97 15.04
CA ALA A 299 15.96 16.34 15.27
C ALA A 299 14.75 17.30 15.31
N TYR A 300 13.79 17.18 14.39
CA TYR A 300 12.55 17.97 14.43
C TYR A 300 11.73 17.76 15.72
N VAL A 301 11.56 16.51 16.17
CA VAL A 301 10.91 16.21 17.46
C VAL A 301 11.68 16.85 18.62
N SER A 302 13.01 16.72 18.65
CA SER A 302 13.85 17.28 19.72
C SER A 302 13.72 18.80 19.82
N HIS A 303 13.76 19.51 18.69
CA HIS A 303 13.65 20.96 18.62
C HIS A 303 12.29 21.43 19.13
N HIS A 304 11.20 20.77 18.69
CA HIS A 304 9.83 21.13 19.09
C HIS A 304 9.60 21.04 20.60
N VAL A 305 10.14 20.01 21.27
CA VAL A 305 9.96 19.83 22.72
C VAL A 305 11.07 20.44 23.59
N ASN A 306 11.95 21.26 23.01
CA ASN A 306 13.13 21.83 23.69
C ASN A 306 14.07 20.75 24.30
N CYS A 307 14.59 19.87 23.45
CA CYS A 307 15.79 19.05 23.64
C CYS A 307 16.83 19.44 22.58
N SER A 308 18.13 19.41 22.88
CA SER A 308 19.15 19.67 21.84
C SER A 308 19.21 18.51 20.83
N PRO A 309 19.22 18.78 19.51
CA PRO A 309 19.31 17.76 18.47
C PRO A 309 20.70 17.12 18.39
N ASP A 310 21.72 17.82 18.88
CA ASP A 310 23.14 17.44 18.85
C ASP A 310 23.50 16.41 19.94
N LEU A 311 22.55 16.06 20.81
CA LEU A 311 22.71 15.04 21.84
C LEU A 311 22.84 13.64 21.22
N PRO A 312 23.85 12.84 21.62
CA PRO A 312 23.92 11.43 21.23
C PRO A 312 22.63 10.69 21.55
N HIS A 313 22.21 9.76 20.68
CA HIS A 313 20.91 9.07 20.70
C HIS A 313 20.37 8.77 22.11
N GLN A 314 21.16 8.11 22.96
CA GLN A 314 20.74 7.74 24.33
C GLN A 314 20.45 8.94 25.25
N MET A 315 21.19 10.05 25.09
CA MET A 315 20.98 11.30 25.84
C MET A 315 19.78 12.07 25.31
N LEU A 316 19.55 12.07 24.00
CA LEU A 316 18.33 12.63 23.42
C LEU A 316 17.09 11.86 23.91
N LEU A 317 17.10 10.53 23.81
CA LEU A 317 16.00 9.71 24.33
C LEU A 317 15.75 9.92 25.82
N LYS A 318 16.81 10.13 26.63
CA LYS A 318 16.65 10.52 28.04
C LYS A 318 15.90 11.85 28.18
N CYS A 319 16.29 12.89 27.45
CA CYS A 319 15.60 14.18 27.44
C CYS A 319 14.12 14.04 27.05
N LEU A 320 13.79 13.15 26.10
CA LEU A 320 12.42 12.90 25.63
C LEU A 320 11.57 12.02 26.57
N ARG A 321 12.17 11.28 27.51
CA ARG A 321 11.42 10.60 28.59
C ARG A 321 10.88 11.60 29.61
N ASP A 322 11.63 12.68 29.87
CA ASP A 322 11.29 13.70 30.86
C ASP A 322 10.23 14.71 30.36
N LYS A 323 9.83 14.65 29.07
CA LYS A 323 8.77 15.49 28.48
C LYS A 323 7.37 14.87 28.65
N PRO A 324 6.29 15.66 28.74
CA PRO A 324 4.93 15.14 28.70
C PRO A 324 4.57 14.59 27.30
N LEU A 325 3.69 13.60 27.27
CA LEU A 325 3.26 12.93 26.03
C LEU A 325 2.61 13.89 25.02
N SER A 326 1.82 14.85 25.51
CA SER A 326 1.13 15.87 24.71
C SER A 326 2.07 16.57 23.75
N ASP A 327 3.22 17.01 24.27
CA ASP A 327 4.12 17.91 23.57
C ASP A 327 4.87 17.14 22.48
N ILE A 328 5.29 15.90 22.78
CA ILE A 328 5.88 14.97 21.81
C ILE A 328 4.91 14.70 20.67
N MET A 329 3.67 14.30 20.98
CA MET A 329 2.64 13.97 19.99
C MET A 329 2.11 15.20 19.23
N SER A 330 2.31 16.41 19.76
CA SER A 330 1.96 17.67 19.07
C SER A 330 2.96 18.09 17.98
N THR A 331 4.10 17.41 17.85
CA THR A 331 5.17 17.80 16.91
C THR A 331 4.63 17.90 15.47
N PRO A 332 4.78 19.05 14.78
CA PRO A 332 4.26 19.28 13.44
C PRO A 332 5.15 18.65 12.36
N VAL A 333 5.37 17.34 12.43
CA VAL A 333 6.07 16.58 11.39
C VAL A 333 5.17 16.44 10.16
N ARG A 334 5.77 16.65 8.97
CA ARG A 334 5.21 16.28 7.66
C ARG A 334 5.99 15.08 7.14
N ALA A 335 5.30 14.01 6.76
CA ALA A 335 5.89 12.88 6.07
C ALA A 335 6.38 13.28 4.67
N PRO A 336 7.47 12.67 4.16
CA PRO A 336 7.90 12.85 2.78
C PRO A 336 6.87 12.24 1.83
N ASP A 337 6.66 12.86 0.67
CA ASP A 337 5.73 12.36 -0.34
C ASP A 337 6.09 10.91 -0.73
N PHE A 338 5.08 10.03 -0.76
CA PHE A 338 5.18 8.57 -0.96
C PHE A 338 5.94 7.75 0.11
N GLY A 339 6.58 8.37 1.11
CA GLY A 339 7.28 7.71 2.21
C GLY A 339 6.57 7.84 3.57
N ASN A 340 7.30 7.60 4.66
CA ASN A 340 6.84 7.75 6.05
C ASN A 340 7.87 8.58 6.85
N ALA A 341 7.44 9.36 7.84
CA ALA A 341 8.37 10.07 8.75
C ALA A 341 8.87 9.16 9.88
N PHE A 342 8.01 8.27 10.36
CA PHE A 342 8.32 7.28 11.38
C PHE A 342 7.92 5.88 10.89
N GLY A 343 8.73 4.88 11.23
CA GLY A 343 8.60 3.51 10.74
C GLY A 343 9.94 2.76 10.85
N PRO A 344 10.00 1.49 10.38
CA PRO A 344 11.21 0.70 10.40
C PRO A 344 12.43 1.44 9.84
N SER A 345 13.57 1.34 10.52
CA SER A 345 14.82 1.98 10.10
C SER A 345 16.03 1.11 10.48
N VAL A 346 17.20 1.37 9.92
CA VAL A 346 18.43 0.64 10.30
C VAL A 346 18.81 1.01 11.74
N ASP A 347 18.88 0.01 12.62
CA ASP A 347 19.26 0.18 14.03
C ASP A 347 20.36 -0.78 14.50
N GLY A 348 20.83 -1.68 13.61
CA GLY A 348 21.88 -2.65 13.92
C GLY A 348 21.48 -3.73 14.93
N VAL A 349 20.18 -3.82 15.26
CA VAL A 349 19.64 -4.74 16.28
C VAL A 349 18.51 -5.59 15.70
N VAL A 350 17.45 -4.96 15.18
CA VAL A 350 16.34 -5.64 14.50
C VAL A 350 16.56 -5.61 12.99
N ILE A 351 16.97 -4.46 12.46
CA ILE A 351 17.30 -4.26 11.04
C ILE A 351 18.77 -3.86 10.98
N ASP A 352 19.61 -4.83 10.61
CA ASP A 352 21.06 -4.71 10.59
C ASP A 352 21.58 -4.61 9.14
N THR A 353 22.39 -3.58 8.86
CA THR A 353 23.21 -3.53 7.63
C THR A 353 24.39 -4.49 7.67
N GLY A 354 24.59 -5.22 8.76
CA GLY A 354 25.54 -6.30 8.94
C GLY A 354 26.99 -5.86 8.86
N GLU A 355 27.88 -6.81 9.11
CA GLU A 355 29.31 -6.61 8.89
C GLU A 355 29.60 -6.69 7.39
N ILE A 356 29.49 -5.55 6.70
CA ILE A 356 30.41 -5.26 5.61
C ILE A 356 31.78 -5.25 6.27
N GLN A 357 32.53 -6.34 6.13
CA GLN A 357 33.93 -6.35 6.52
C GLN A 357 34.65 -5.27 5.73
N GLN A 358 35.03 -4.18 6.40
CA GLN A 358 36.24 -3.48 6.04
C GLN A 358 37.33 -4.56 6.01
N MET A 359 37.92 -4.80 4.85
CA MET A 359 39.06 -5.70 4.75
C MET A 359 40.15 -5.17 5.67
N ASP A 360 40.45 -5.93 6.72
CA ASP A 360 41.45 -5.56 7.71
C ASP A 360 42.81 -5.39 7.03
N GLY A 361 43.61 -4.44 7.52
CA GLY A 361 44.74 -3.84 6.82
C GLY A 361 45.99 -4.72 6.74
N SER A 362 45.87 -6.03 6.50
CA SER A 362 47.01 -6.94 6.39
C SER A 362 46.83 -8.02 5.31
N HIS A 363 47.93 -8.29 4.59
CA HIS A 363 48.09 -9.39 3.63
C HIS A 363 47.16 -9.44 2.39
N TYR A 364 47.27 -8.44 1.51
CA TYR A 364 47.82 -8.76 0.18
C TYR A 364 48.55 -7.55 -0.43
N SER A 365 49.78 -7.77 -0.88
CA SER A 365 50.54 -6.81 -1.70
C SER A 365 50.44 -7.22 -3.18
N ASP A 366 50.55 -6.22 -4.07
CA ASP A 366 50.69 -6.40 -5.52
C ASP A 366 49.43 -6.80 -6.29
N TYR A 367 48.51 -5.83 -6.46
CA TYR A 367 47.81 -5.55 -7.73
C TYR A 367 47.27 -4.11 -7.70
N SER A 368 47.59 -3.31 -8.71
CA SER A 368 47.23 -1.88 -8.76
C SER A 368 45.79 -1.66 -9.26
N VAL A 369 44.82 -1.69 -8.35
CA VAL A 369 43.44 -1.28 -8.63
C VAL A 369 43.32 0.25 -8.48
N PRO A 370 42.65 0.98 -9.41
CA PRO A 370 42.38 2.41 -9.25
C PRO A 370 41.63 2.69 -7.94
N SER A 371 42.00 3.77 -7.24
CA SER A 371 41.40 4.11 -5.96
C SER A 371 39.92 4.46 -6.11
N ALA A 372 39.03 3.57 -5.65
CA ALA A 372 37.60 3.85 -5.60
C ALA A 372 37.35 5.16 -4.81
N PRO A 373 36.51 6.08 -5.33
CA PRO A 373 36.24 7.33 -4.63
C PRO A 373 35.60 7.06 -3.27
N LYS A 374 36.06 7.80 -2.25
CA LYS A 374 35.48 7.71 -0.89
C LYS A 374 33.97 8.05 -0.98
N PRO A 375 33.07 7.20 -0.46
CA PRO A 375 31.63 7.44 -0.60
C PRO A 375 31.25 8.78 0.04
N SER A 376 30.71 9.69 -0.77
CA SER A 376 30.22 10.99 -0.33
C SER A 376 28.98 10.78 0.56
N ALA A 377 29.09 11.17 1.83
CA ALA A 377 28.16 10.80 2.91
C ALA A 377 26.75 11.45 2.86
N HIS A 378 26.26 11.85 1.68
CA HIS A 378 25.11 12.76 1.55
C HIS A 378 23.95 12.31 0.66
N LEU A 379 24.01 11.16 -0.04
CA LEU A 379 22.85 10.65 -0.80
C LEU A 379 22.76 9.11 -0.86
N HIS A 380 22.46 8.48 0.28
CA HIS A 380 22.22 7.03 0.36
C HIS A 380 20.73 6.69 0.29
N ASN A 381 20.27 6.41 -0.93
CA ASN A 381 18.90 6.01 -1.26
C ASN A 381 18.36 4.87 -0.38
N THR A 382 17.13 5.03 0.11
CA THR A 382 16.36 4.03 0.88
C THR A 382 16.22 2.70 0.14
N LEU A 383 15.84 2.70 -1.14
CA LEU A 383 15.66 1.50 -1.98
C LEU A 383 16.97 0.70 -2.09
N ASN A 384 18.10 1.39 -2.31
CA ASN A 384 19.41 0.75 -2.35
C ASN A 384 19.79 0.18 -0.97
N THR A 385 19.38 0.84 0.12
CA THR A 385 19.57 0.34 1.50
C THR A 385 18.73 -0.91 1.76
N ILE A 386 17.45 -0.91 1.37
CA ILE A 386 16.53 -2.06 1.45
C ILE A 386 17.10 -3.26 0.68
N ASN A 387 17.45 -3.06 -0.59
CA ASN A 387 18.02 -4.09 -1.45
C ASN A 387 19.33 -4.65 -0.88
N ALA A 388 20.22 -3.77 -0.41
CA ALA A 388 21.48 -4.15 0.21
C ALA A 388 21.33 -4.94 1.52
N ILE A 389 20.15 -4.95 2.16
CA ILE A 389 19.86 -5.74 3.37
C ILE A 389 19.13 -7.05 3.00
N LEU A 390 18.00 -6.95 2.29
CA LEU A 390 17.06 -8.06 2.08
C LEU A 390 17.45 -9.02 0.95
N LEU A 391 18.20 -8.56 -0.06
CA LEU A 391 18.66 -9.42 -1.17
C LEU A 391 19.93 -10.22 -0.81
N ARG A 392 20.34 -10.23 0.46
CA ARG A 392 21.48 -11.01 0.94
C ARG A 392 21.13 -12.48 1.03
N LYS A 393 22.12 -13.33 0.72
CA LYS A 393 22.02 -14.78 0.92
C LYS A 393 21.57 -15.17 2.34
N LEU A 394 21.99 -14.45 3.38
CA LEU A 394 21.51 -14.72 4.76
C LEU A 394 20.03 -14.39 4.96
N ALA A 395 19.53 -13.29 4.41
CA ALA A 395 18.12 -12.91 4.51
C ALA A 395 17.22 -13.84 3.67
N ILE A 396 17.67 -14.19 2.46
CA ILE A 396 16.99 -15.16 1.58
C ILE A 396 16.99 -16.56 2.20
N ASN A 397 18.11 -17.01 2.78
CA ASN A 397 18.21 -18.28 3.54
C ASN A 397 17.25 -18.33 4.74
N LYS A 398 16.95 -17.19 5.37
CA LYS A 398 15.93 -17.09 6.45
C LYS A 398 14.52 -17.10 5.89
N LEU A 399 14.27 -16.35 4.82
CA LEU A 399 12.98 -16.31 4.13
C LEU A 399 12.53 -17.73 3.71
N SER A 400 13.45 -18.54 3.18
CA SER A 400 13.20 -19.94 2.77
C SER A 400 13.00 -20.95 3.92
N LYS A 401 12.86 -20.51 5.18
CA LYS A 401 12.52 -21.38 6.33
C LYS A 401 11.03 -21.45 6.67
N TYR A 402 10.21 -20.58 6.08
CA TYR A 402 8.81 -20.41 6.44
C TYR A 402 7.91 -20.82 5.27
N ASP A 403 6.77 -21.46 5.52
CA ASP A 403 5.72 -21.50 4.49
C ASP A 403 5.21 -20.06 4.27
N MET A 404 5.03 -19.62 3.02
CA MET A 404 4.63 -18.24 2.74
C MET A 404 3.46 -18.13 1.76
N LEU A 405 2.42 -17.42 2.19
CA LEU A 405 1.28 -17.00 1.37
C LEU A 405 1.34 -15.48 1.22
N VAL A 406 1.41 -14.99 -0.02
CA VAL A 406 1.46 -13.56 -0.37
C VAL A 406 0.28 -13.24 -1.26
N GLY A 407 -0.20 -11.99 -1.22
CA GLY A 407 -1.05 -11.50 -2.29
C GLY A 407 -1.23 -10.00 -2.29
N VAL A 408 -1.99 -9.56 -3.29
CA VAL A 408 -2.22 -8.14 -3.61
C VAL A 408 -3.67 -7.93 -4.05
N THR A 409 -4.14 -6.72 -3.88
CA THR A 409 -5.36 -6.22 -4.54
C THR A 409 -5.00 -5.70 -5.94
N ARG A 410 -6.00 -5.25 -6.70
CA ARG A 410 -5.78 -4.73 -8.07
C ARG A 410 -5.37 -3.26 -8.07
N ALA A 411 -5.97 -2.45 -7.21
CA ALA A 411 -5.85 -0.99 -7.16
C ALA A 411 -5.20 -0.55 -5.84
N GLU A 412 -3.94 -0.96 -5.65
CA GLU A 412 -3.20 -0.76 -4.39
C GLU A 412 -2.91 0.71 -4.08
N ALA A 413 -2.60 1.54 -5.09
CA ALA A 413 -2.24 2.95 -4.89
C ALA A 413 -3.45 3.92 -4.92
N TYR A 414 -4.68 3.43 -4.74
CA TYR A 414 -5.91 4.22 -4.89
C TYR A 414 -5.99 5.46 -3.99
N PHE A 415 -5.38 5.41 -2.80
CA PHE A 415 -5.42 6.52 -1.83
C PHE A 415 -4.43 7.65 -2.13
N VAL A 416 -3.73 7.65 -3.26
CA VAL A 416 -2.91 8.78 -3.74
C VAL A 416 -3.78 9.88 -4.38
N PHE A 417 -4.96 9.53 -4.89
CA PHE A 417 -5.86 10.44 -5.60
C PHE A 417 -6.87 11.09 -4.65
N ASN A 418 -7.29 12.33 -4.95
CA ASN A 418 -8.35 12.99 -4.20
C ASN A 418 -9.75 12.65 -4.76
N SER A 419 -10.81 13.23 -4.18
CA SER A 419 -12.17 12.91 -4.61
C SER A 419 -12.53 13.43 -6.01
N GLU A 420 -11.85 14.47 -6.50
CA GLU A 420 -12.08 15.04 -7.84
C GLU A 420 -11.34 14.23 -8.91
N ASP A 421 -10.07 13.89 -8.67
CA ASP A 421 -9.29 12.93 -9.49
C ASP A 421 -10.10 11.63 -9.69
N VAL A 422 -10.70 11.12 -8.61
CA VAL A 422 -11.51 9.88 -8.63
C VAL A 422 -12.85 10.04 -9.36
N GLN A 423 -13.44 11.23 -9.40
CA GLN A 423 -14.73 11.47 -10.06
C GLN A 423 -14.59 11.80 -11.55
N TYR A 424 -13.63 12.66 -11.91
CA TYR A 424 -13.50 13.23 -13.26
C TYR A 424 -12.32 12.67 -14.06
N GLY A 425 -11.31 12.09 -13.40
CA GLY A 425 -10.03 11.72 -14.00
C GLY A 425 -8.94 12.75 -13.70
N ILE A 426 -7.76 12.60 -14.31
CA ILE A 426 -6.65 13.55 -14.18
C ILE A 426 -6.11 13.97 -15.54
N GLU A 427 -5.59 15.18 -15.63
CA GLU A 427 -4.92 15.69 -16.83
C GLU A 427 -3.44 15.27 -16.86
N ALA A 428 -2.79 15.45 -18.02
CA ALA A 428 -1.40 15.03 -18.25
C ALA A 428 -0.42 15.71 -17.26
N ASP A 429 -0.66 16.97 -16.90
CA ASP A 429 0.18 17.74 -15.99
C ASP A 429 0.05 17.22 -14.54
N ARG A 430 -1.19 16.88 -14.12
CA ARG A 430 -1.48 16.25 -12.83
C ARG A 430 -0.81 14.87 -12.72
N ARG A 431 -0.88 14.04 -13.78
CA ARG A 431 -0.10 12.80 -13.89
C ARG A 431 1.40 13.05 -13.78
N SER A 432 1.91 14.02 -14.52
CA SER A 432 3.35 14.33 -14.57
C SER A 432 3.86 14.80 -13.21
N LYS A 433 3.11 15.65 -12.49
CA LYS A 433 3.45 16.09 -11.13
C LYS A 433 3.45 14.93 -10.13
N ILE A 434 2.45 14.04 -10.19
CA ILE A 434 2.39 12.83 -9.35
C ILE A 434 3.59 11.90 -9.61
N LEU A 435 3.95 11.68 -10.88
CA LEU A 435 5.07 10.80 -11.26
C LEU A 435 6.45 11.46 -11.00
N LYS A 436 6.63 12.77 -11.27
CA LYS A 436 7.83 13.54 -10.87
C LYS A 436 8.09 13.39 -9.37
N ASN A 437 7.08 13.63 -8.52
CA ASN A 437 7.21 13.50 -7.06
C ASN A 437 7.54 12.05 -6.63
N TYR A 438 6.92 11.03 -7.26
CA TYR A 438 7.23 9.63 -6.97
C TYR A 438 8.67 9.27 -7.32
N VAL A 439 9.14 9.67 -8.50
CA VAL A 439 10.49 9.40 -8.99
C VAL A 439 11.53 10.11 -8.13
N LYS A 440 11.34 11.41 -7.84
CA LYS A 440 12.22 12.24 -6.99
C LYS A 440 12.33 11.77 -5.54
N SER A 441 11.31 11.06 -5.04
CA SER A 441 11.30 10.45 -3.69
C SER A 441 11.89 9.03 -3.63
N THR A 442 11.90 8.31 -4.76
CA THR A 442 12.23 6.87 -4.80
C THR A 442 13.62 6.56 -5.38
N TYR A 443 14.06 7.32 -6.37
CA TYR A 443 15.28 7.05 -7.13
C TYR A 443 16.33 8.14 -6.90
N SER A 444 17.56 7.97 -7.41
CA SER A 444 18.66 8.95 -7.23
C SER A 444 19.61 9.06 -8.42
N TYR A 445 19.36 8.30 -9.49
CA TYR A 445 20.12 8.28 -10.73
C TYR A 445 19.14 8.24 -11.90
N HIS A 446 19.46 8.93 -12.99
CA HIS A 446 18.70 8.92 -14.25
C HIS A 446 17.18 9.17 -14.09
N LEU A 447 16.83 10.21 -13.32
CA LEU A 447 15.44 10.49 -12.95
C LEU A 447 14.58 10.87 -14.17
N ASN A 448 15.14 11.59 -15.15
CA ASN A 448 14.42 11.98 -16.37
C ASN A 448 14.11 10.76 -17.25
N GLU A 449 15.07 9.85 -17.39
CA GLU A 449 14.96 8.62 -18.17
C GLU A 449 13.97 7.64 -17.52
N ILE A 450 14.05 7.49 -16.19
CA ILE A 450 13.08 6.70 -15.41
C ILE A 450 11.68 7.30 -15.55
N LEU A 451 11.51 8.62 -15.39
CA LEU A 451 10.21 9.27 -15.57
C LEU A 451 9.65 9.09 -16.99
N ALA A 452 10.45 9.34 -18.02
CA ALA A 452 10.06 9.23 -19.41
C ALA A 452 9.69 7.78 -19.79
N THR A 453 10.44 6.79 -19.30
CA THR A 453 10.14 5.37 -19.55
C THR A 453 8.91 4.89 -18.78
N ILE A 454 8.65 5.36 -17.55
CA ILE A 454 7.39 5.11 -16.84
C ILE A 454 6.20 5.69 -17.61
N VAL A 455 6.30 6.94 -18.08
CA VAL A 455 5.24 7.58 -18.86
C VAL A 455 5.01 6.84 -20.18
N ASN A 456 6.07 6.44 -20.89
CA ASN A 456 5.98 5.68 -22.13
C ASN A 456 5.35 4.29 -21.95
N GLU A 457 5.78 3.53 -20.92
CA GLU A 457 5.25 2.20 -20.62
C GLU A 457 3.75 2.28 -20.30
N TYR A 458 3.35 3.21 -19.41
CA TYR A 458 1.97 3.34 -18.93
C TYR A 458 1.09 4.27 -19.77
N THR A 459 1.33 4.41 -21.08
CA THR A 459 0.46 5.19 -21.99
C THR A 459 -0.21 4.26 -22.99
N ASP A 460 -1.55 4.30 -23.10
CA ASP A 460 -2.33 3.66 -24.17
C ASP A 460 -2.08 4.34 -25.53
N TRP A 461 -0.98 3.97 -26.18
CA TRP A 461 -0.60 4.47 -27.51
C TRP A 461 -1.52 3.99 -28.65
N GLU A 462 -2.47 3.09 -28.42
CA GLU A 462 -3.52 2.79 -29.42
C GLU A 462 -4.50 3.96 -29.60
N ARG A 463 -4.52 4.92 -28.66
CA ARG A 463 -5.48 6.02 -28.62
C ARG A 463 -4.77 7.38 -28.67
N PRO A 464 -4.83 8.12 -29.80
CA PRO A 464 -4.14 9.41 -29.94
C PRO A 464 -4.75 10.54 -29.10
N ILE A 465 -5.92 10.32 -28.49
CA ILE A 465 -6.53 11.22 -27.51
C ILE A 465 -6.82 10.40 -26.25
N GLN A 466 -6.05 10.63 -25.19
CA GLN A 466 -6.30 10.01 -23.90
C GLN A 466 -7.41 10.75 -23.15
N HIS A 467 -8.40 10.00 -22.66
CA HIS A 467 -9.44 10.55 -21.77
C HIS A 467 -8.87 10.68 -20.34
N PRO A 468 -9.14 11.77 -19.58
CA PRO A 468 -8.55 11.99 -18.24
C PRO A 468 -8.71 10.82 -17.25
N ILE A 469 -9.82 10.08 -17.36
CA ILE A 469 -10.06 8.85 -16.59
C ILE A 469 -9.04 7.76 -16.93
N ASN A 470 -8.69 7.56 -18.20
CA ASN A 470 -7.68 6.59 -18.62
C ASN A 470 -6.30 7.00 -18.10
N ILE A 471 -5.95 8.29 -18.22
CA ILE A 471 -4.68 8.86 -17.72
C ILE A 471 -4.52 8.57 -16.22
N ARG A 472 -5.60 8.72 -15.45
CA ARG A 472 -5.63 8.37 -14.03
C ARG A 472 -5.49 6.87 -13.80
N ASP A 473 -6.27 6.06 -14.50
CA ASP A 473 -6.32 4.61 -14.29
C ASP A 473 -4.96 3.96 -14.66
N GLU A 474 -4.28 4.48 -15.69
CA GLU A 474 -2.88 4.21 -16.03
C GLU A 474 -1.90 4.62 -14.92
N THR A 475 -2.02 5.84 -14.39
CA THR A 475 -1.16 6.36 -13.31
C THR A 475 -1.34 5.57 -12.01
N LEU A 476 -2.57 5.18 -11.69
CA LEU A 476 -2.92 4.31 -10.59
C LEU A 476 -2.32 2.92 -10.76
N GLU A 477 -2.42 2.32 -11.94
CA GLU A 477 -1.79 1.03 -12.23
C GLU A 477 -0.26 1.10 -12.10
N ALA A 478 0.38 2.18 -12.58
CA ALA A 478 1.82 2.41 -12.44
C ALA A 478 2.28 2.49 -10.98
N LEU A 479 1.61 3.32 -10.17
CA LEU A 479 1.92 3.47 -8.75
C LEU A 479 1.61 2.21 -7.94
N SER A 480 0.57 1.46 -8.32
CA SER A 480 0.23 0.18 -7.67
C SER A 480 1.30 -0.88 -7.92
N ASP A 481 1.79 -0.98 -9.17
CA ASP A 481 2.88 -1.88 -9.50
C ASP A 481 4.16 -1.50 -8.78
N ALA A 482 4.59 -0.24 -8.88
CA ALA A 482 5.87 0.21 -8.36
C ALA A 482 5.95 0.16 -6.81
N ARG A 483 4.85 0.52 -6.12
CA ARG A 483 4.85 0.61 -4.64
C ARG A 483 4.48 -0.69 -3.94
N ILE A 484 3.73 -1.61 -4.56
CA ILE A 484 3.21 -2.81 -3.89
C ILE A 484 3.40 -4.09 -4.70
N VAL A 485 2.90 -4.16 -5.96
CA VAL A 485 2.84 -5.45 -6.68
C VAL A 485 4.23 -5.96 -7.06
N ALA A 486 5.12 -5.12 -7.61
CA ALA A 486 6.47 -5.56 -7.98
C ALA A 486 7.29 -5.98 -6.73
N PRO A 487 7.35 -5.22 -5.62
CA PRO A 487 7.97 -5.69 -4.38
C PRO A 487 7.37 -6.98 -3.81
N ALA A 488 6.04 -7.16 -3.87
CA ALA A 488 5.38 -8.37 -3.40
C ALA A 488 5.73 -9.59 -4.27
N VAL A 489 5.66 -9.46 -5.60
CA VAL A 489 6.02 -10.54 -6.53
C VAL A 489 7.52 -10.86 -6.45
N GLN A 490 8.40 -9.87 -6.31
CA GLN A 490 9.83 -10.09 -6.07
C GLN A 490 10.07 -10.90 -4.78
N THR A 491 9.30 -10.65 -3.73
CA THR A 491 9.37 -11.42 -2.46
C THR A 491 9.01 -12.88 -2.69
N VAL A 492 7.98 -13.16 -3.49
CA VAL A 492 7.58 -14.54 -3.84
C VAL A 492 8.59 -15.20 -4.78
N ASP A 493 9.10 -14.49 -5.79
CA ASP A 493 10.12 -15.01 -6.70
C ASP A 493 11.38 -15.45 -5.94
N LEU A 494 11.89 -14.60 -5.04
CA LEU A 494 13.05 -14.90 -4.17
C LEU A 494 12.80 -16.12 -3.28
N HIS A 495 11.63 -16.18 -2.61
CA HIS A 495 11.27 -17.31 -1.77
C HIS A 495 11.11 -18.61 -2.56
N SER A 496 10.48 -18.55 -3.75
CA SER A 496 10.20 -19.72 -4.60
C SER A 496 11.44 -20.34 -5.25
N ALA A 497 12.56 -19.62 -5.27
CA ALA A 497 13.84 -20.15 -5.76
C ALA A 497 14.42 -21.23 -4.83
N ASP A 498 14.34 -21.01 -3.51
CA ASP A 498 14.89 -21.93 -2.49
C ASP A 498 13.81 -22.78 -1.78
N HIS A 499 12.55 -22.31 -1.71
CA HIS A 499 11.48 -22.98 -0.95
C HIS A 499 10.21 -23.23 -1.76
N ARG A 500 9.71 -24.48 -1.70
CA ARG A 500 8.63 -24.98 -2.58
C ARG A 500 7.23 -24.55 -2.14
N ASN A 501 7.02 -24.23 -0.87
CA ASN A 501 5.71 -23.84 -0.33
C ASN A 501 5.47 -22.33 -0.45
N SER A 502 5.46 -21.84 -1.68
CA SER A 502 5.13 -20.46 -2.05
C SER A 502 3.71 -20.39 -2.59
N PHE A 503 2.87 -19.47 -2.13
CA PHE A 503 1.53 -19.26 -2.68
C PHE A 503 1.27 -17.78 -2.95
N LEU A 504 0.85 -17.44 -4.18
CA LEU A 504 0.45 -16.08 -4.57
C LEU A 504 -1.05 -16.02 -4.88
N TYR A 505 -1.75 -15.03 -4.30
CA TYR A 505 -3.10 -14.63 -4.72
C TYR A 505 -3.13 -13.21 -5.31
N VAL A 506 -4.17 -12.96 -6.12
CA VAL A 506 -4.58 -11.61 -6.53
C VAL A 506 -6.07 -11.48 -6.25
N PHE A 507 -6.47 -10.50 -5.46
CA PHE A 507 -7.87 -10.20 -5.19
C PHE A 507 -8.39 -9.22 -6.27
N ASP A 508 -9.34 -9.68 -7.08
CA ASP A 508 -9.84 -8.99 -8.28
C ASP A 508 -11.30 -8.52 -8.09
N TYR A 509 -11.97 -8.97 -7.01
CA TYR A 509 -13.36 -8.61 -6.68
C TYR A 509 -13.50 -7.32 -5.88
N GLN A 510 -14.49 -6.50 -6.23
CA GLN A 510 -14.82 -5.26 -5.55
C GLN A 510 -16.17 -5.41 -4.82
N THR A 511 -16.27 -4.97 -3.55
CA THR A 511 -17.51 -5.14 -2.76
C THR A 511 -18.68 -4.40 -3.41
N LYS A 512 -19.79 -5.10 -3.69
CA LYS A 512 -20.87 -4.55 -4.55
C LYS A 512 -21.53 -3.29 -3.98
N PHE A 513 -21.67 -3.25 -2.65
CA PHE A 513 -22.21 -2.11 -1.90
C PHE A 513 -21.11 -1.46 -1.04
N GLY A 514 -19.86 -1.52 -1.51
CA GLY A 514 -18.70 -0.88 -0.87
C GLY A 514 -18.69 0.63 -1.04
N ASP A 515 -17.73 1.29 -0.39
CA ASP A 515 -17.60 2.76 -0.38
C ASP A 515 -17.05 3.34 -1.72
N PHE A 516 -16.65 2.49 -2.67
CA PHE A 516 -15.88 2.85 -3.85
C PHE A 516 -16.62 2.64 -5.18
N PRO A 517 -16.37 3.49 -6.21
CA PRO A 517 -16.95 3.33 -7.54
C PRO A 517 -16.57 1.99 -8.20
N GLN A 518 -17.58 1.30 -8.71
CA GLN A 518 -17.47 -0.04 -9.33
C GLN A 518 -16.85 0.04 -10.75
N ARG A 519 -15.54 0.28 -10.82
CA ARG A 519 -14.76 0.35 -12.08
C ARG A 519 -13.41 -0.34 -11.99
N GLN A 520 -12.66 -0.11 -10.91
CA GLN A 520 -11.22 -0.37 -10.86
C GLN A 520 -10.84 -1.77 -10.33
N GLY A 521 -11.82 -2.58 -9.95
CA GLY A 521 -11.62 -3.81 -9.20
C GLY A 521 -11.29 -3.53 -7.73
N CYS A 522 -10.76 -4.55 -7.05
CA CYS A 522 -10.43 -4.49 -5.63
C CYS A 522 -9.40 -3.39 -5.28
N ILE A 523 -9.72 -2.57 -4.30
CA ILE A 523 -8.84 -1.53 -3.72
C ILE A 523 -8.14 -2.04 -2.45
N HIS A 524 -6.97 -1.48 -2.13
CA HIS A 524 -6.18 -1.80 -0.93
C HIS A 524 -7.05 -1.97 0.33
N GLY A 525 -6.97 -3.15 0.97
CA GLY A 525 -7.72 -3.50 2.17
C GLY A 525 -9.18 -3.98 1.96
N GLU A 526 -9.70 -4.04 0.74
CA GLU A 526 -11.02 -4.65 0.48
C GLU A 526 -11.01 -6.20 0.57
N ASP A 527 -9.86 -6.86 0.67
CA ASP A 527 -9.76 -8.32 0.91
C ASP A 527 -9.95 -8.71 2.39
N LEU A 528 -9.53 -7.84 3.33
CA LEU A 528 -9.68 -8.00 4.78
C LEU A 528 -11.09 -8.39 5.25
N PRO A 529 -12.22 -7.77 4.83
CA PRO A 529 -13.55 -8.20 5.26
C PRO A 529 -13.88 -9.65 4.86
N TYR A 530 -13.34 -10.16 3.75
CA TYR A 530 -13.57 -11.53 3.31
C TYR A 530 -12.72 -12.53 4.11
N LEU A 531 -11.51 -12.14 4.55
CA LEU A 531 -10.68 -12.92 5.47
C LEU A 531 -11.27 -12.97 6.89
N PHE A 532 -11.70 -11.84 7.44
CA PHE A 532 -12.28 -11.77 8.78
C PHE A 532 -13.74 -12.25 8.85
N GLY A 533 -14.33 -12.68 7.73
CA GLY A 533 -15.66 -13.30 7.69
C GLY A 533 -16.83 -12.32 7.79
N ALA A 534 -16.61 -11.01 7.56
CA ALA A 534 -17.64 -9.98 7.67
C ALA A 534 -18.91 -10.27 6.83
N PRO A 535 -18.82 -10.83 5.60
CA PRO A 535 -20.01 -11.25 4.85
C PRO A 535 -20.91 -12.26 5.56
N LEU A 536 -20.38 -13.21 6.36
CA LEU A 536 -21.18 -14.27 6.99
C LEU A 536 -22.19 -13.76 8.04
N VAL A 537 -21.91 -12.61 8.64
CA VAL A 537 -22.71 -11.99 9.71
C VAL A 537 -23.28 -10.62 9.31
N GLY A 538 -23.29 -10.30 8.01
CA GLY A 538 -23.88 -9.05 7.47
C GLY A 538 -23.01 -7.79 7.57
N GLY A 539 -21.81 -7.89 8.16
CA GLY A 539 -20.82 -6.82 8.33
C GLY A 539 -20.68 -6.35 9.78
N PHE A 540 -19.43 -6.20 10.26
CA PHE A 540 -19.11 -5.85 11.65
C PHE A 540 -17.97 -4.84 11.79
N ASN A 541 -17.81 -4.30 13.00
CA ASN A 541 -16.86 -3.25 13.40
C ASN A 541 -16.82 -2.04 12.47
N HIS A 542 -15.79 -1.96 11.62
CA HIS A 542 -15.50 -0.85 10.71
C HIS A 542 -15.71 -1.23 9.22
N PHE A 543 -15.93 -2.52 8.93
CA PHE A 543 -16.19 -3.01 7.59
C PHE A 543 -17.56 -2.52 7.07
N THR A 544 -17.76 -2.64 5.77
CA THR A 544 -19.04 -2.35 5.10
C THR A 544 -20.11 -3.39 5.48
N ARG A 545 -21.37 -3.09 5.13
CA ARG A 545 -22.55 -3.93 5.41
C ARG A 545 -23.29 -4.26 4.11
N ASN A 546 -24.30 -5.13 4.18
CA ASN A 546 -25.19 -5.50 3.06
C ASN A 546 -24.53 -6.37 1.97
N TYR A 547 -23.68 -7.32 2.34
CA TYR A 547 -23.06 -8.27 1.40
C TYR A 547 -24.07 -9.18 0.67
N THR A 548 -23.78 -9.49 -0.59
CA THR A 548 -24.57 -10.41 -1.42
C THR A 548 -24.25 -11.88 -1.12
N LYS A 549 -25.13 -12.79 -1.54
CA LYS A 549 -24.92 -14.26 -1.41
C LYS A 549 -23.64 -14.75 -2.12
N SER A 550 -23.18 -14.05 -3.15
CA SER A 550 -21.90 -14.28 -3.83
C SER A 550 -20.68 -13.86 -2.99
N GLU A 551 -20.83 -12.82 -2.16
CA GLU A 551 -19.78 -12.31 -1.28
C GLU A 551 -19.64 -13.14 0.00
N LEU A 552 -20.76 -13.65 0.54
CA LEU A 552 -20.74 -14.71 1.56
C LEU A 552 -19.92 -15.90 1.07
N ALA A 553 -20.27 -16.39 -0.12
CA ALA A 553 -19.64 -17.55 -0.74
C ALA A 553 -18.13 -17.31 -1.01
N LEU A 554 -17.75 -16.12 -1.50
CA LEU A 554 -16.33 -15.74 -1.65
C LEU A 554 -15.59 -15.74 -0.31
N SER A 555 -16.19 -15.22 0.76
CA SER A 555 -15.61 -15.22 2.11
C SER A 555 -15.44 -16.64 2.66
N GLU A 556 -16.41 -17.55 2.44
CA GLU A 556 -16.26 -18.97 2.79
C GLU A 556 -15.02 -19.58 2.10
N ALA A 557 -14.81 -19.31 0.81
CA ALA A 557 -13.65 -19.80 0.07
C ALA A 557 -12.32 -19.23 0.58
N VAL A 558 -12.25 -17.92 0.83
CA VAL A 558 -11.07 -17.24 1.41
C VAL A 558 -10.72 -17.84 2.78
N MET A 559 -11.70 -17.95 3.68
CA MET A 559 -11.46 -18.52 5.02
C MET A 559 -11.09 -20.00 4.98
N ILE A 560 -11.57 -20.79 4.02
CA ILE A 560 -11.08 -22.17 3.81
C ILE A 560 -9.59 -22.15 3.47
N TYR A 561 -9.18 -21.46 2.39
CA TYR A 561 -7.79 -21.46 1.94
C TYR A 561 -6.82 -20.91 3.01
N TRP A 562 -7.17 -19.81 3.68
CA TRP A 562 -6.33 -19.24 4.74
C TRP A 562 -6.27 -20.14 5.96
N SER A 563 -7.41 -20.64 6.46
CA SER A 563 -7.41 -21.51 7.64
C SER A 563 -6.63 -22.80 7.39
N ASN A 564 -6.75 -23.40 6.21
CA ASN A 564 -5.94 -24.54 5.75
C ASN A 564 -4.44 -24.24 5.80
N PHE A 565 -4.01 -23.16 5.14
CA PHE A 565 -2.61 -22.73 5.14
C PHE A 565 -2.08 -22.48 6.57
N ILE A 566 -2.89 -21.88 7.44
CA ILE A 566 -2.54 -21.64 8.86
C ILE A 566 -2.31 -22.96 9.62
N ARG A 567 -3.05 -24.05 9.30
CA ARG A 567 -2.86 -25.35 9.99
C ARG A 567 -1.57 -26.06 9.53
N THR A 568 -1.36 -26.17 8.22
CA THR A 568 -0.38 -27.12 7.65
C THR A 568 0.59 -26.54 6.62
N GLY A 569 0.38 -25.31 6.14
CA GLY A 569 1.21 -24.67 5.11
C GLY A 569 0.73 -24.89 3.68
N ASN A 570 -0.35 -25.67 3.48
CA ASN A 570 -0.95 -25.90 2.17
C ASN A 570 -2.42 -25.42 2.18
N PRO A 571 -2.82 -24.44 1.34
CA PRO A 571 -4.19 -23.95 1.32
C PRO A 571 -5.20 -25.00 0.81
N ASN A 572 -4.75 -26.06 0.14
CA ASN A 572 -5.60 -27.06 -0.52
C ASN A 572 -6.09 -28.21 0.38
N GLU A 573 -5.62 -28.30 1.63
CA GLU A 573 -5.82 -29.48 2.45
C GLU A 573 -7.29 -29.70 2.85
N GLN A 574 -7.74 -30.95 2.90
CA GLN A 574 -9.13 -31.28 3.18
C GLN A 574 -9.32 -31.68 4.64
N LEU A 575 -10.21 -30.98 5.34
CA LEU A 575 -10.72 -31.39 6.64
C LEU A 575 -11.59 -32.65 6.46
N GLU A 576 -11.24 -33.76 7.13
CA GLU A 576 -12.01 -35.01 7.08
C GLU A 576 -13.36 -34.94 7.82
N ASN A 577 -13.61 -33.87 8.59
CA ASN A 577 -14.81 -33.71 9.41
C ASN A 577 -16.10 -33.53 8.58
N ASP A 578 -17.05 -34.46 8.77
CA ASP A 578 -18.35 -34.50 8.07
C ASP A 578 -19.15 -33.18 8.12
N HIS A 579 -19.06 -32.40 9.20
CA HIS A 579 -19.75 -31.10 9.37
C HIS A 579 -19.35 -30.00 8.35
N VAL A 580 -18.35 -30.26 7.50
CA VAL A 580 -17.93 -29.36 6.42
C VAL A 580 -18.37 -29.85 5.03
N ARG A 581 -18.85 -31.10 4.88
CA ARG A 581 -19.18 -31.68 3.55
C ARG A 581 -20.25 -30.89 2.78
N ASP A 582 -21.31 -30.43 3.45
CA ASP A 582 -22.37 -29.60 2.83
C ASP A 582 -21.91 -28.18 2.42
N ARG A 583 -20.74 -27.73 2.88
CA ARG A 583 -20.19 -26.39 2.60
C ARG A 583 -19.42 -26.33 1.26
N GLN A 584 -19.20 -27.46 0.59
CA GLN A 584 -18.27 -27.59 -0.54
C GLN A 584 -18.79 -27.09 -1.91
N ARG A 585 -19.30 -25.85 -2.00
CA ARG A 585 -19.66 -25.24 -3.32
C ARG A 585 -18.46 -24.75 -4.14
N PHE A 586 -17.31 -24.52 -3.51
CA PHE A 586 -16.05 -24.11 -4.16
C PHE A 586 -15.07 -25.27 -4.38
N LYS A 587 -15.60 -26.50 -4.49
CA LYS A 587 -14.80 -27.67 -4.82
C LYS A 587 -14.17 -27.52 -6.21
N ASN A 588 -12.99 -28.12 -6.39
CA ASN A 588 -12.28 -28.33 -7.68
C ASN A 588 -11.35 -27.21 -8.20
N ILE A 589 -10.85 -26.30 -7.37
CA ILE A 589 -9.70 -25.45 -7.75
C ILE A 589 -8.52 -25.71 -6.82
N GLU A 590 -7.56 -26.46 -7.34
CA GLU A 590 -6.24 -26.67 -6.76
C GLU A 590 -5.39 -25.40 -6.96
N TRP A 591 -5.10 -24.71 -5.86
CA TRP A 591 -4.15 -23.61 -5.80
C TRP A 591 -2.74 -24.20 -5.80
N THR A 592 -2.22 -24.48 -7.00
CA THR A 592 -0.84 -24.96 -7.17
C THR A 592 0.16 -23.96 -6.57
N PRO A 593 1.28 -24.41 -5.96
CA PRO A 593 2.36 -23.53 -5.54
C PRO A 593 2.87 -22.61 -6.66
N TYR A 594 3.37 -21.44 -6.25
CA TYR A 594 4.06 -20.51 -7.12
C TYR A 594 5.49 -21.00 -7.38
N GLU A 595 5.89 -21.00 -8.65
CA GLU A 595 7.23 -21.29 -9.12
C GLU A 595 7.67 -20.13 -10.02
N SER A 596 8.91 -19.65 -9.89
CA SER A 596 9.44 -18.54 -10.68
C SER A 596 9.38 -18.75 -12.21
N VAL A 597 9.34 -20.01 -12.67
CA VAL A 597 9.20 -20.40 -14.09
C VAL A 597 7.76 -20.28 -14.60
N HIS A 598 6.77 -20.71 -13.82
CA HIS A 598 5.37 -20.76 -14.26
C HIS A 598 4.52 -19.60 -13.73
N LYS A 599 4.98 -18.88 -12.70
CA LYS A 599 4.35 -17.72 -12.02
C LYS A 599 2.83 -17.86 -11.85
N LYS A 600 2.38 -19.04 -11.38
CA LYS A 600 0.97 -19.38 -11.16
C LYS A 600 0.43 -18.68 -9.92
N TYR A 601 -0.78 -18.15 -9.99
CA TYR A 601 -1.45 -17.46 -8.89
C TYR A 601 -2.95 -17.75 -8.86
N LEU A 602 -3.55 -17.70 -7.67
CA LEU A 602 -5.01 -17.79 -7.53
C LEU A 602 -5.64 -16.41 -7.66
N ASN A 603 -6.45 -16.20 -8.68
CA ASN A 603 -7.27 -15.01 -8.84
C ASN A 603 -8.55 -15.17 -8.03
N LEU A 604 -8.70 -14.41 -6.95
CA LEU A 604 -9.87 -14.42 -6.07
C LEU A 604 -10.94 -13.47 -6.62
N ASP A 605 -12.03 -14.08 -7.03
CA ASP A 605 -13.26 -13.48 -7.57
C ASP A 605 -14.43 -14.42 -7.16
N THR A 606 -15.67 -13.96 -7.30
CA THR A 606 -16.92 -14.74 -7.19
C THR A 606 -16.86 -16.13 -7.82
N LYS A 607 -16.03 -16.31 -8.85
CA LYS A 607 -15.54 -17.61 -9.32
C LYS A 607 -14.01 -17.54 -9.33
N PRO A 608 -13.31 -18.11 -8.32
CA PRO A 608 -11.86 -18.13 -8.30
C PRO A 608 -11.30 -18.81 -9.57
N LYS A 609 -10.08 -18.44 -9.98
CA LYS A 609 -9.42 -19.03 -11.16
C LYS A 609 -7.91 -19.10 -10.95
N LEU A 610 -7.30 -20.24 -11.22
CA LEU A 610 -5.85 -20.31 -11.37
C LEU A 610 -5.45 -19.59 -12.67
N LYS A 611 -4.58 -18.58 -12.56
CA LYS A 611 -3.99 -17.82 -13.67
C LYS A 611 -2.46 -17.94 -13.58
N ASN A 612 -1.74 -17.40 -14.57
CA ASN A 612 -0.28 -17.29 -14.53
C ASN A 612 0.19 -15.91 -15.00
N HIS A 613 1.46 -15.57 -14.73
CA HIS A 613 2.14 -14.37 -15.23
C HIS A 613 1.38 -13.06 -14.96
N TYR A 614 0.97 -12.81 -13.71
CA TYR A 614 0.27 -11.58 -13.33
C TYR A 614 1.04 -10.34 -13.79
N ARG A 615 0.43 -9.55 -14.68
CA ARG A 615 0.97 -8.30 -15.23
C ARG A 615 2.43 -8.38 -15.73
N ALA A 616 2.86 -9.54 -16.22
CA ALA A 616 4.30 -9.85 -16.39
C ALA A 616 5.10 -8.86 -17.27
N HIS A 617 4.50 -8.19 -18.24
CA HIS A 617 5.16 -7.10 -18.99
C HIS A 617 5.53 -5.93 -18.07
N ARG A 618 4.52 -5.38 -17.37
CA ARG A 618 4.67 -4.29 -16.38
C ARG A 618 5.62 -4.68 -15.25
N LEU A 619 5.56 -5.92 -14.76
CA LEU A 619 6.47 -6.37 -13.71
C LEU A 619 7.91 -6.57 -14.22
N SER A 620 8.11 -7.02 -15.46
CA SER A 620 9.45 -7.08 -16.06
C SER A 620 10.08 -5.68 -16.19
N PHE A 621 9.28 -4.68 -16.54
CA PHE A 621 9.68 -3.27 -16.55
C PHE A 621 10.20 -2.81 -15.17
N TRP A 622 9.42 -3.01 -14.09
CA TRP A 622 9.83 -2.59 -12.74
C TRP A 622 10.92 -3.45 -12.09
N LEU A 623 11.04 -4.74 -12.44
CA LEU A 623 11.98 -5.66 -11.80
C LEU A 623 13.31 -5.79 -12.54
N ASN A 624 13.37 -5.46 -13.83
CA ASN A 624 14.59 -5.54 -14.64
C ASN A 624 15.01 -4.16 -15.16
N LEU A 625 14.17 -3.49 -15.97
CA LEU A 625 14.58 -2.27 -16.68
C LEU A 625 14.81 -1.07 -15.75
N VAL A 626 13.89 -0.79 -14.82
CA VAL A 626 14.05 0.35 -13.91
C VAL A 626 15.28 0.19 -12.97
N PRO A 627 15.57 -1.00 -12.40
CA PRO A 627 16.83 -1.27 -11.70
C PRO A 627 18.09 -1.15 -12.58
N ASP A 628 18.00 -1.47 -13.88
CA ASP A 628 19.11 -1.27 -14.81
C ASP A 628 19.37 0.21 -15.11
N LEU A 629 18.32 1.04 -15.22
CA LEU A 629 18.42 2.50 -15.37
C LEU A 629 18.90 3.19 -14.07
N HIS A 630 18.50 2.69 -12.90
CA HIS A 630 18.83 3.26 -11.60
C HIS A 630 20.27 2.97 -11.12
N LYS A 631 21.17 2.56 -12.01
CA LYS A 631 22.61 2.46 -11.73
C LYS A 631 23.25 3.85 -11.82
N PRO A 632 24.30 4.14 -11.04
CA PRO A 632 25.16 5.29 -11.33
C PRO A 632 25.78 5.13 -12.73
N GLY A 633 26.02 6.25 -13.41
CA GLY A 633 26.72 6.27 -14.70
C GLY A 633 28.20 5.92 -14.58
N GLY A 634 28.93 6.03 -15.69
CA GLY A 634 30.39 6.16 -15.63
C GLY A 634 30.82 7.49 -15.03
N ASP A 635 32.08 7.61 -14.61
CA ASP A 635 32.63 8.82 -13.96
C ASP A 635 32.53 10.08 -14.85
N ASP A 636 32.34 9.92 -16.16
CA ASP A 636 32.14 10.99 -17.14
C ASP A 636 30.72 11.63 -17.10
N VAL A 637 29.75 11.05 -16.38
CA VAL A 637 28.36 11.53 -16.34
C VAL A 637 28.22 12.68 -15.32
N PRO A 638 27.83 13.91 -15.74
CA PRO A 638 27.66 15.02 -14.81
C PRO A 638 26.52 14.76 -13.82
N SER A 639 26.67 15.13 -12.55
CA SER A 639 25.65 14.87 -11.52
C SER A 639 24.27 15.47 -11.84
N SER A 640 24.21 16.57 -12.58
CA SER A 640 22.96 17.18 -13.06
C SER A 640 22.18 16.30 -14.03
N HIS A 641 22.82 15.35 -14.71
CA HIS A 641 22.17 14.33 -15.56
C HIS A 641 21.33 13.34 -14.72
N HIS A 642 21.53 13.32 -13.40
CA HIS A 642 20.72 12.53 -12.48
C HIS A 642 19.56 13.32 -11.86
N GLU A 643 19.46 14.62 -12.09
CA GLU A 643 18.44 15.48 -11.48
C GLU A 643 17.24 15.67 -12.43
N LEU A 644 16.04 15.86 -11.88
CA LEU A 644 14.88 16.28 -12.68
C LEU A 644 15.01 17.78 -12.98
N GLU A 645 14.56 18.20 -14.17
CA GLU A 645 14.24 19.60 -14.41
C GLU A 645 13.05 19.99 -13.50
N ASP A 646 13.36 20.81 -12.49
CA ASP A 646 12.38 21.41 -11.59
C ASP A 646 11.71 22.60 -12.30
N ASP A 647 10.41 22.46 -12.58
CA ASP A 647 9.59 23.55 -13.11
C ASP A 647 9.53 24.68 -12.05
N GLU A 648 9.74 25.95 -12.43
CA GLU A 648 9.92 27.08 -11.51
C GLU A 648 8.62 27.53 -10.77
N GLU A 649 7.93 26.63 -10.04
CA GLU A 649 6.74 27.01 -9.26
C GLU A 649 6.60 26.30 -7.89
N GLU A 650 6.58 27.13 -6.84
CA GLU A 650 6.24 26.84 -5.44
C GLU A 650 6.85 25.58 -4.78
N SER A 651 8.10 25.71 -4.32
CA SER A 651 8.53 25.07 -3.07
C SER A 651 8.64 26.11 -1.95
N VAL A 652 7.78 25.99 -0.92
CA VAL A 652 7.94 26.77 0.31
C VAL A 652 9.23 26.30 1.00
N PRO A 653 10.19 27.20 1.33
CA PRO A 653 11.45 26.79 1.92
C PRO A 653 11.27 26.06 3.26
N VAL A 654 11.52 24.75 3.26
CA VAL A 654 11.72 23.99 4.50
C VAL A 654 12.95 24.58 5.19
N PRO A 655 12.85 25.06 6.44
CA PRO A 655 13.95 25.76 7.10
C PRO A 655 15.16 24.84 7.21
N THR A 656 16.18 25.10 6.38
CA THR A 656 17.34 24.23 6.25
C THR A 656 18.26 24.43 7.45
N VAL A 657 18.02 23.65 8.51
CA VAL A 657 18.97 23.51 9.62
C VAL A 657 20.22 22.86 9.06
N LYS A 658 21.20 23.68 8.68
CA LYS A 658 22.51 23.21 8.23
C LYS A 658 23.15 22.41 9.37
N PRO A 659 23.61 21.17 9.16
CA PRO A 659 24.42 20.47 10.15
C PRO A 659 25.75 21.23 10.30
N LEU A 660 25.87 22.02 11.38
CA LEU A 660 27.03 22.87 11.65
C LEU A 660 28.16 22.06 12.30
N ASN A 661 28.75 21.14 11.54
CA ASN A 661 30.19 20.85 11.63
C ASN A 661 30.68 19.99 10.44
N PRO A 662 31.89 20.24 9.91
CA PRO A 662 32.59 19.26 9.07
C PRO A 662 33.05 18.06 9.93
N PRO A 663 33.36 16.90 9.32
CA PRO A 663 33.84 15.73 10.05
C PRO A 663 35.14 16.01 10.80
N LEU A 664 35.27 15.38 11.98
CA LEU A 664 36.43 15.48 12.85
C LEU A 664 37.72 15.08 12.13
N ARG A 665 38.79 15.89 12.30
CA ARG A 665 40.14 15.52 11.86
C ARG A 665 40.74 14.49 12.82
N ASP A 666 41.42 13.51 12.22
CA ASP A 666 42.15 12.45 12.93
C ASP A 666 43.19 13.03 13.93
N PRO A 667 43.25 12.55 15.19
CA PRO A 667 44.18 13.06 16.20
C PRO A 667 45.60 12.45 16.07
N SER A 668 46.17 12.46 14.87
CA SER A 668 47.48 11.88 14.54
C SER A 668 48.62 12.90 14.41
N ASN A 669 48.36 14.20 14.65
CA ASN A 669 49.37 15.26 14.56
C ASN A 669 49.31 16.23 15.76
N ALA A 670 49.50 15.67 16.95
CA ALA A 670 49.65 16.45 18.18
C ALA A 670 51.09 16.98 18.33
N ASN A 671 51.32 18.25 17.99
CA ASN A 671 52.51 18.98 18.44
C ASN A 671 52.31 20.51 18.48
N SER A 672 52.97 21.15 19.44
CA SER A 672 53.07 22.61 19.67
C SER A 672 51.79 23.43 19.95
N ASN A 673 51.61 23.69 21.27
CA ASN A 673 51.40 25.02 21.88
C ASN A 673 49.99 25.66 21.99
N TYR A 674 49.64 25.89 23.26
CA TYR A 674 48.56 26.69 23.83
C TYR A 674 48.36 28.11 23.26
N SER A 675 47.10 28.56 23.18
CA SER A 675 46.70 29.92 23.60
C SER A 675 45.18 30.02 23.87
N PHE A 676 44.84 30.86 24.86
CA PHE A 676 43.54 31.24 25.43
C PHE A 676 42.37 31.41 24.43
N PHE A 677 41.15 30.92 24.69
CA PHE A 677 40.13 31.36 25.68
C PHE A 677 39.49 32.75 25.42
N THR A 678 38.16 32.75 25.22
CA THR A 678 37.17 33.86 25.36
C THR A 678 37.32 35.16 24.55
N THR A 679 36.23 35.62 23.92
CA THR A 679 35.41 36.79 24.38
C THR A 679 34.34 37.21 23.35
N GLN A 680 33.05 37.18 23.75
CA GLN A 680 31.86 37.89 23.19
C GLN A 680 31.50 37.66 21.69
N VAL A 681 30.25 37.58 21.23
CA VAL A 681 28.90 37.98 21.74
C VAL A 681 28.68 39.49 21.84
N PHE A 682 28.46 40.15 20.70
CA PHE A 682 27.54 41.30 20.55
C PHE A 682 27.24 41.58 19.06
N SER A 683 26.30 42.50 18.79
CA SER A 683 25.99 43.06 17.46
C SER A 683 25.21 42.19 16.45
N LEU A 684 24.13 41.53 16.89
CA LEU A 684 22.89 41.58 16.11
C LEU A 684 22.17 42.89 16.49
N LEU A 685 22.25 43.91 15.62
CA LEU A 685 21.36 45.10 15.55
C LEU A 685 21.94 46.11 14.54
N ASN A 686 21.40 46.18 13.32
CA ASN A 686 20.57 47.32 12.92
C ASN A 686 19.82 47.04 11.60
N LEU A 687 18.85 47.89 11.27
CA LEU A 687 17.90 47.74 10.18
C LEU A 687 18.23 48.67 8.99
N SER A 688 17.90 48.22 7.77
CA SER A 688 17.54 48.99 6.56
C SER A 688 18.11 50.41 6.35
N THR A 689 18.78 50.64 5.21
CA THR A 689 18.50 51.84 4.40
C THR A 689 18.83 51.66 2.92
N TYR A 690 18.06 52.35 2.07
CA TYR A 690 18.28 52.53 0.63
C TYR A 690 19.42 53.54 0.42
N GLY A 691 20.32 53.35 -0.56
CA GLY A 691 21.49 54.23 -0.72
C GLY A 691 22.25 54.07 -2.03
N ASN A 692 21.72 54.65 -3.11
CA ASN A 692 22.42 54.76 -4.39
C ASN A 692 23.55 55.81 -4.33
N ASN A 693 24.76 55.50 -4.79
CA ASN A 693 25.66 56.53 -5.34
C ASN A 693 26.72 55.97 -6.28
N ASN A 694 27.25 56.83 -7.15
CA ASN A 694 27.99 56.44 -8.36
C ASN A 694 29.34 57.18 -8.49
N SER A 695 30.20 56.70 -9.38
CA SER A 695 31.42 57.34 -9.92
C SER A 695 32.62 57.59 -8.98
N SER A 696 33.77 56.97 -9.31
CA SER A 696 34.92 57.61 -10.01
C SER A 696 36.29 57.02 -9.60
N ASN A 697 37.40 57.18 -10.35
CA ASN A 697 37.70 57.12 -11.80
C ASN A 697 39.23 57.25 -11.98
N ARG A 698 39.92 56.31 -12.66
CA ARG A 698 41.32 56.39 -13.17
C ARG A 698 41.59 55.16 -14.06
N GLN A 699 41.43 55.20 -15.38
CA GLN A 699 42.33 55.75 -16.42
C GLN A 699 43.70 55.06 -16.56
N ASN A 700 43.90 54.31 -17.67
CA ASN A 700 44.81 54.69 -18.77
C ASN A 700 44.62 53.82 -20.04
N ALA A 701 45.08 54.31 -21.21
CA ALA A 701 44.92 53.71 -22.56
C ALA A 701 45.93 54.37 -23.58
N HIS A 702 45.99 54.14 -24.91
CA HIS A 702 45.13 53.39 -25.87
C HIS A 702 45.87 53.06 -27.21
N LYS A 703 45.81 51.81 -27.69
CA LYS A 703 46.01 51.38 -29.12
C LYS A 703 47.42 51.66 -29.76
N PRO A 704 47.65 51.61 -31.11
CA PRO A 704 47.93 50.35 -31.86
C PRO A 704 49.01 50.40 -32.99
N ILE A 705 49.35 49.22 -33.59
CA ILE A 705 49.61 48.91 -35.05
C ILE A 705 50.59 49.82 -35.85
N PRO A 706 51.67 49.29 -36.51
CA PRO A 706 51.54 48.72 -37.87
C PRO A 706 52.53 47.57 -38.27
N VAL A 707 52.55 47.24 -39.58
CA VAL A 707 53.13 46.05 -40.28
C VAL A 707 54.28 46.46 -41.22
N THR A 708 55.14 45.50 -41.63
CA THR A 708 56.07 45.38 -42.83
C THR A 708 57.50 44.99 -42.45
N ALA A 709 58.34 44.33 -43.27
CA ALA A 709 58.19 43.42 -44.43
C ALA A 709 59.57 42.78 -44.77
N GLU A 710 59.64 41.90 -45.80
CA GLU A 710 60.87 41.34 -46.44
C GLU A 710 61.70 40.35 -45.56
N SER A 711 62.00 39.08 -45.87
CA SER A 711 62.36 38.27 -47.08
C SER A 711 63.85 37.83 -47.00
N SER A 712 64.30 36.64 -47.41
CA SER A 712 63.68 35.38 -47.89
C SER A 712 64.37 34.17 -47.15
N GLU A 713 64.52 32.90 -47.58
CA GLU A 713 64.14 32.08 -48.76
C GLU A 713 64.30 30.57 -48.42
N GLY A 714 63.86 29.64 -49.29
CA GLY A 714 64.43 28.27 -49.35
C GLY A 714 63.49 27.05 -49.16
N THR A 715 62.81 26.65 -50.24
CA THR A 715 62.34 25.26 -50.60
C THR A 715 61.61 24.40 -49.55
N GLU A 716 60.33 24.04 -49.72
CA GLU A 716 59.76 23.03 -50.68
C GLU A 716 60.15 21.58 -50.33
N ASP A 717 59.25 20.57 -50.28
CA ASP A 717 57.80 20.51 -50.56
C ASP A 717 57.17 19.29 -49.82
N ASP A 718 55.97 19.43 -49.23
CA ASP A 718 54.98 18.33 -49.04
C ASP A 718 53.60 18.88 -48.59
N GLY A 719 52.51 18.15 -48.88
CA GLY A 719 51.19 18.76 -49.09
C GLY A 719 50.05 18.46 -48.10
N SER A 720 49.16 19.45 -47.96
CA SER A 720 47.73 19.35 -47.54
C SER A 720 47.37 18.81 -46.15
N GLY A 721 46.53 19.55 -45.43
CA GLY A 721 45.79 19.05 -44.28
C GLY A 721 44.37 19.61 -44.22
N SER A 722 43.37 18.73 -44.11
CA SER A 722 42.01 19.02 -43.65
C SER A 722 41.16 17.73 -43.64
N SER A 723 40.82 17.19 -42.47
CA SER A 723 39.88 16.05 -42.35
C SER A 723 39.27 15.99 -40.94
N GLN A 724 38.25 16.82 -40.70
CA GLN A 724 37.43 16.74 -39.48
C GLN A 724 35.92 16.96 -39.78
N GLU A 725 35.44 16.53 -40.96
CA GLU A 725 34.01 16.48 -41.31
C GLU A 725 33.50 15.07 -41.68
N ASP A 726 34.38 14.10 -41.97
CA ASP A 726 34.00 12.80 -42.54
C ASP A 726 33.14 11.91 -41.63
N GLY A 727 33.17 12.14 -40.30
CA GLY A 727 32.48 11.32 -39.31
C GLY A 727 30.95 11.30 -39.47
N PHE A 728 30.34 12.42 -39.87
CA PHE A 728 28.88 12.49 -40.09
C PHE A 728 28.46 11.81 -41.40
N ALA A 729 29.28 11.93 -42.46
CA ALA A 729 29.00 11.34 -43.76
C ALA A 729 28.99 9.79 -43.72
N ALA A 730 29.90 9.20 -42.94
CA ALA A 730 29.96 7.75 -42.71
C ALA A 730 28.68 7.21 -42.04
N TYR A 731 28.10 7.95 -41.07
CA TYR A 731 26.90 7.51 -40.36
C TYR A 731 25.64 7.59 -41.25
N SER A 732 25.48 8.68 -42.02
CA SER A 732 24.34 8.83 -42.94
C SER A 732 24.38 7.83 -44.11
N THR A 733 25.57 7.46 -44.61
CA THR A 733 25.70 6.44 -45.66
C THR A 733 25.41 5.03 -45.13
N ALA A 734 25.89 4.67 -43.93
CA ALA A 734 25.52 3.40 -43.30
C ALA A 734 24.00 3.28 -43.09
N LEU A 735 23.37 4.29 -42.50
CA LEU A 735 21.93 4.29 -42.21
C LEU A 735 21.08 4.19 -43.49
N SER A 736 21.41 4.95 -44.53
CA SER A 736 20.67 4.93 -45.80
C SER A 736 20.83 3.60 -46.55
N VAL A 737 22.00 2.95 -46.49
CA VAL A 737 22.19 1.58 -47.00
C VAL A 737 21.35 0.57 -46.23
N THR A 738 21.30 0.63 -44.90
CA THR A 738 20.44 -0.25 -44.08
C THR A 738 18.96 -0.09 -44.43
N ILE A 739 18.48 1.15 -44.59
CA ILE A 739 17.10 1.44 -45.02
C ILE A 739 16.82 0.87 -46.42
N ALA A 740 17.73 1.07 -47.38
CA ALA A 740 17.57 0.56 -48.74
C ALA A 740 17.50 -0.98 -48.81
N ILE A 741 18.32 -1.68 -48.00
CA ILE A 741 18.28 -3.14 -47.87
C ILE A 741 16.96 -3.59 -47.23
N GLY A 742 16.52 -2.93 -46.15
CA GLY A 742 15.25 -3.23 -45.49
C GLY A 742 14.03 -3.08 -46.41
N CYS A 743 13.95 -1.97 -47.15
CA CYS A 743 12.91 -1.75 -48.15
C CYS A 743 12.96 -2.78 -49.28
N SER A 744 14.15 -3.17 -49.74
CA SER A 744 14.32 -4.19 -50.80
C SER A 744 13.84 -5.57 -50.36
N LEU A 745 14.14 -5.98 -49.12
CA LEU A 745 13.64 -7.25 -48.55
C LEU A 745 12.12 -7.23 -48.33
N LEU A 746 11.55 -6.10 -47.94
CA LEU A 746 10.10 -5.94 -47.81
C LEU A 746 9.40 -6.07 -49.18
N ILE A 747 9.92 -5.42 -50.23
CA ILE A 747 9.44 -5.55 -51.61
C ILE A 747 9.56 -7.00 -52.10
N LEU A 748 10.69 -7.68 -51.84
CA LEU A 748 10.89 -9.08 -52.20
C LEU A 748 9.81 -9.98 -51.58
N ASN A 749 9.53 -9.82 -50.28
CA ASN A 749 8.49 -10.58 -49.58
C ASN A 749 7.09 -10.32 -50.18
N VAL A 750 6.75 -9.07 -50.49
CA VAL A 750 5.48 -8.72 -51.15
C VAL A 750 5.35 -9.40 -52.52
N LEU A 751 6.42 -9.42 -53.33
CA LEU A 751 6.44 -10.09 -54.63
C LEU A 751 6.30 -11.61 -54.52
N ILE A 752 6.92 -12.23 -53.51
CA ILE A 752 6.76 -13.67 -53.22
C ILE A 752 5.31 -13.99 -52.85
N PHE A 753 4.69 -13.22 -51.96
CA PHE A 753 3.27 -13.41 -51.60
C PHE A 753 2.33 -13.19 -52.80
N ALA A 754 2.59 -12.19 -53.64
CA ALA A 754 1.82 -11.96 -54.87
C ALA A 754 1.92 -13.13 -55.86
N GLY A 755 3.13 -13.68 -56.05
CA GLY A 755 3.35 -14.86 -56.90
C GLY A 755 2.60 -16.10 -56.42
N VAL A 756 2.71 -16.43 -55.13
CA VAL A 756 1.98 -17.55 -54.51
C VAL A 756 0.46 -17.36 -54.60
N TYR A 757 -0.03 -16.12 -54.41
CA TYR A 757 -1.45 -15.82 -54.53
C TYR A 757 -1.96 -16.06 -55.96
N TYR A 758 -1.26 -15.52 -56.96
CA TYR A 758 -1.61 -15.68 -58.38
C TYR A 758 -1.61 -17.15 -58.82
N GLN A 759 -0.63 -17.93 -58.36
CA GLN A 759 -0.53 -19.36 -58.66
C GLN A 759 -1.71 -20.15 -58.06
N ARG A 760 -2.15 -19.81 -56.84
CA ARG A 760 -3.29 -20.44 -56.16
C ARG A 760 -4.63 -20.15 -56.86
N ASP A 761 -4.80 -18.97 -57.43
CA ASP A 761 -6.05 -18.60 -58.10
C ASP A 761 -6.20 -19.27 -59.47
N LYS A 762 -5.10 -19.38 -60.22
CA LYS A 762 -5.05 -20.11 -61.50
C LYS A 762 -5.46 -21.58 -61.38
N THR A 763 -5.24 -22.22 -60.22
CA THR A 763 -5.70 -23.59 -59.95
C THR A 763 -7.18 -23.74 -59.60
N ARG A 764 -7.90 -22.67 -59.22
CA ARG A 764 -9.30 -22.74 -58.74
C ARG A 764 -10.36 -22.70 -59.85
N LEU A 765 -9.97 -22.40 -61.09
CA LEU A 765 -10.89 -22.11 -62.20
C LEU A 765 -11.30 -23.33 -63.06
N ASN A 766 -10.82 -24.54 -62.75
CA ASN A 766 -10.83 -25.67 -63.69
C ASN A 766 -11.80 -26.85 -63.39
N GLU A 767 -12.68 -26.79 -62.38
CA GLU A 767 -13.59 -27.91 -62.04
C GLU A 767 -15.11 -27.55 -61.99
N PRO A 768 -16.00 -28.41 -62.52
CA PRO A 768 -17.47 -28.21 -62.53
C PRO A 768 -18.22 -28.89 -61.37
N ARG A 769 -19.55 -28.68 -61.28
CA ARG A 769 -20.37 -28.84 -60.05
C ARG A 769 -21.72 -29.55 -60.31
N ASN A 770 -22.22 -30.42 -59.41
CA ASN A 770 -23.58 -30.99 -59.51
C ASN A 770 -24.21 -31.41 -58.14
N ASN A 771 -25.44 -31.97 -58.12
CA ASN A 771 -26.45 -31.72 -57.06
C ASN A 771 -26.90 -32.87 -56.11
N SER A 772 -27.02 -32.53 -54.81
CA SER A 772 -28.11 -32.81 -53.83
C SER A 772 -28.69 -34.22 -53.54
N LYS A 773 -28.88 -34.56 -52.24
CA LYS A 773 -30.20 -34.77 -51.55
C LYS A 773 -30.09 -35.12 -50.04
N LYS A 774 -31.24 -35.30 -49.35
CA LYS A 774 -31.42 -35.43 -47.86
C LYS A 774 -31.81 -36.86 -47.40
N ARG A 775 -31.57 -37.21 -46.11
CA ARG A 775 -32.60 -37.51 -45.06
C ARG A 775 -32.30 -38.69 -44.06
N ASN A 776 -32.39 -38.37 -42.75
CA ASN A 776 -32.79 -39.12 -41.52
C ASN A 776 -32.25 -40.52 -41.06
N GLU A 777 -31.92 -40.54 -39.75
CA GLU A 777 -32.36 -41.45 -38.65
C GLU A 777 -31.75 -42.86 -38.37
N ASN A 778 -31.29 -42.98 -37.10
CA ASN A 778 -31.42 -44.07 -36.12
C ASN A 778 -30.82 -45.48 -36.38
N GLY A 779 -29.97 -45.91 -35.44
CA GLY A 779 -29.43 -47.27 -35.27
C GLY A 779 -28.70 -47.40 -33.92
N GLN A 780 -28.58 -48.62 -33.37
CA GLN A 780 -28.19 -48.84 -31.95
C GLN A 780 -26.92 -49.71 -31.79
N MET A 781 -26.31 -49.63 -30.60
CA MET A 781 -25.12 -50.38 -30.10
C MET A 781 -25.25 -51.93 -30.17
N PRO A 782 -24.19 -52.78 -30.02
CA PRO A 782 -23.03 -52.57 -29.12
C PRO A 782 -21.62 -53.18 -29.44
N ASN A 783 -20.65 -52.81 -28.57
CA ASN A 783 -19.46 -53.55 -28.10
C ASN A 783 -18.44 -54.21 -29.07
N ASN A 784 -17.17 -53.75 -29.04
CA ASN A 784 -16.17 -54.33 -28.13
C ASN A 784 -14.85 -53.52 -28.04
N ILE A 785 -14.02 -53.88 -27.06
CA ILE A 785 -12.68 -53.34 -26.73
C ILE A 785 -11.62 -54.02 -27.64
N CYS A 786 -10.48 -53.45 -28.06
CA CYS A 786 -9.62 -52.31 -27.65
C CYS A 786 -9.14 -51.51 -28.90
N GLY A 787 -8.50 -50.32 -28.83
CA GLY A 787 -8.24 -49.50 -27.63
C GLY A 787 -7.04 -48.53 -27.62
N GLU A 788 -6.43 -48.14 -28.75
CA GLU A 788 -5.48 -47.00 -28.73
C GLU A 788 -5.32 -46.24 -30.08
N LEU A 789 -5.27 -44.90 -29.96
CA LEU A 789 -4.77 -43.85 -30.89
C LEU A 789 -5.36 -43.61 -32.30
N GLU A 790 -5.17 -42.36 -32.76
CA GLU A 790 -5.43 -41.77 -34.09
C GLU A 790 -6.90 -41.66 -34.57
N SER A 791 -7.31 -40.65 -35.37
CA SER A 791 -6.71 -39.35 -35.75
C SER A 791 -7.84 -38.36 -36.15
N LEU A 792 -7.54 -37.06 -36.31
CA LEU A 792 -8.50 -36.06 -36.81
C LEU A 792 -7.90 -35.23 -37.95
N THR A 793 -7.82 -35.86 -39.12
CA THR A 793 -7.01 -35.41 -40.26
C THR A 793 -7.85 -34.65 -41.30
N ILE A 794 -7.69 -33.32 -41.35
CA ILE A 794 -7.07 -32.58 -42.49
C ILE A 794 -7.30 -33.26 -43.89
N HIS A 795 -7.91 -32.64 -44.93
CA HIS A 795 -7.56 -31.34 -45.54
C HIS A 795 -8.55 -30.83 -46.65
N THR A 796 -8.30 -29.60 -47.15
CA THR A 796 -8.66 -29.00 -48.49
C THR A 796 -10.15 -28.85 -48.91
N LYS A 797 -10.71 -27.66 -49.28
CA LYS A 797 -10.42 -26.62 -50.33
C LYS A 797 -10.88 -27.03 -51.75
N SER A 798 -11.35 -26.18 -52.69
CA SER A 798 -11.80 -24.75 -52.73
C SER A 798 -12.37 -24.45 -54.15
N ASP A 799 -13.58 -23.89 -54.40
CA ASP A 799 -14.05 -22.50 -54.18
C ASP A 799 -13.35 -21.44 -55.10
N PRO A 800 -14.07 -20.61 -55.90
CA PRO A 800 -13.75 -19.17 -56.09
C PRO A 800 -14.98 -18.24 -56.31
N SER A 801 -14.95 -16.90 -56.18
CA SER A 801 -13.90 -15.92 -55.78
C SER A 801 -14.52 -14.59 -55.28
N THR A 802 -13.80 -13.83 -54.45
CA THR A 802 -13.76 -12.34 -54.38
C THR A 802 -12.55 -11.92 -53.51
N ILE A 803 -12.00 -10.72 -53.74
CA ILE A 803 -10.66 -10.24 -53.35
C ILE A 803 -10.80 -8.71 -53.12
N LEU A 804 -10.22 -7.98 -52.14
CA LEU A 804 -9.20 -8.22 -51.09
C LEU A 804 -9.57 -7.37 -49.84
N GLY A 805 -9.00 -7.63 -48.64
CA GLY A 805 -8.99 -6.63 -47.56
C GLY A 805 -8.64 -7.12 -46.13
N HIS A 806 -7.62 -6.48 -45.55
CA HIS A 806 -7.24 -6.40 -44.12
C HIS A 806 -6.82 -7.64 -43.31
N HIS A 807 -5.84 -7.40 -42.44
CA HIS A 807 -5.31 -8.33 -41.42
C HIS A 807 -6.16 -8.31 -40.13
N HIS A 808 -5.89 -9.29 -39.26
CA HIS A 808 -6.66 -9.57 -38.04
C HIS A 808 -6.71 -8.39 -37.04
N ALA A 809 -7.93 -7.95 -36.72
CA ALA A 809 -8.25 -7.35 -35.43
C ALA A 809 -8.63 -8.46 -34.43
N LEU A 810 -8.23 -8.34 -33.17
CA LEU A 810 -8.61 -9.26 -32.09
C LEU A 810 -10.00 -8.92 -31.55
N GLN A 811 -10.85 -9.95 -31.37
CA GLN A 811 -12.26 -9.76 -31.01
C GLN A 811 -12.46 -9.51 -29.51
N HIS A 812 -12.56 -8.24 -29.12
CA HIS A 812 -13.32 -7.88 -27.93
C HIS A 812 -14.80 -8.29 -28.11
N HIS A 813 -15.42 -8.85 -27.08
CA HIS A 813 -16.87 -9.04 -27.04
C HIS A 813 -17.54 -7.66 -26.91
N GLN A 814 -18.27 -7.25 -27.95
CA GLN A 814 -19.18 -6.11 -27.87
C GLN A 814 -20.40 -6.49 -27.02
N MET A 815 -20.74 -5.64 -26.05
CA MET A 815 -22.09 -5.59 -25.49
C MET A 815 -22.97 -4.69 -26.38
N PRO A 816 -24.29 -4.94 -26.46
CA PRO A 816 -25.20 -4.09 -27.22
C PRO A 816 -25.32 -2.68 -26.60
N PRO A 817 -25.71 -1.66 -27.39
CA PRO A 817 -25.91 -0.30 -26.89
C PRO A 817 -27.10 -0.23 -25.91
N PRO A 818 -27.11 0.73 -24.98
CA PRO A 818 -28.25 0.97 -24.10
C PRO A 818 -29.43 1.59 -24.88
N GLU A 819 -30.63 1.03 -24.71
CA GLU A 819 -31.86 1.69 -25.15
C GLU A 819 -32.12 2.95 -24.31
N PHE A 820 -32.47 4.05 -24.97
CA PHE A 820 -32.99 5.25 -24.30
C PHE A 820 -34.44 4.98 -23.88
N ALA A 821 -34.75 5.16 -22.59
CA ALA A 821 -36.11 5.09 -22.10
C ALA A 821 -36.86 6.41 -22.40
N ASP A 822 -37.86 6.35 -23.29
CA ASP A 822 -38.70 7.50 -23.65
C ASP A 822 -39.48 8.07 -22.47
N LEU A 823 -39.62 9.40 -22.43
CA LEU A 823 -40.42 10.14 -21.45
C LEU A 823 -41.87 10.35 -21.94
N PRO A 824 -42.90 9.79 -21.26
CA PRO A 824 -44.29 10.06 -21.62
C PRO A 824 -44.80 11.35 -20.96
N GLN A 825 -44.93 12.45 -21.72
CA GLN A 825 -45.66 13.63 -21.27
C GLN A 825 -47.19 13.45 -21.42
N ARG A 826 -47.91 13.13 -20.32
CA ARG A 826 -49.32 13.54 -20.13
C ARG A 826 -49.82 13.33 -18.70
N ALA A 827 -50.47 14.36 -18.13
CA ALA A 827 -51.22 14.27 -16.88
C ALA A 827 -52.72 14.05 -17.15
N PRO A 828 -53.41 13.24 -16.33
CA PRO A 828 -54.46 13.79 -15.43
C PRO A 828 -54.61 12.93 -14.13
N PRO A 829 -55.68 13.08 -13.31
CA PRO A 829 -56.28 14.26 -12.69
C PRO A 829 -56.13 14.21 -11.13
N PRO A 830 -56.52 15.26 -10.35
CA PRO A 830 -56.36 15.25 -8.89
C PRO A 830 -57.43 14.41 -8.14
N PRO A 831 -57.07 13.73 -7.03
CA PRO A 831 -58.03 13.10 -6.11
C PRO A 831 -58.77 14.13 -5.25
N LYS A 832 -59.95 13.75 -4.74
CA LYS A 832 -60.89 14.64 -4.02
C LYS A 832 -60.71 14.58 -2.49
N HIS A 833 -61.18 15.63 -1.81
CA HIS A 833 -61.22 15.75 -0.34
C HIS A 833 -61.78 14.52 0.39
N ILE A 834 -61.30 14.29 1.63
CA ILE A 834 -62.14 13.96 2.79
C ILE A 834 -61.44 14.34 4.11
N LYS A 835 -62.17 15.09 4.97
CA LYS A 835 -62.16 15.19 6.45
C LYS A 835 -60.80 15.08 7.18
N SER A 836 -60.22 16.16 7.72
CA SER A 836 -60.61 17.00 8.88
C SER A 836 -60.27 16.39 10.27
N VAL A 837 -59.42 17.10 11.02
CA VAL A 837 -59.11 16.92 12.47
C VAL A 837 -59.51 18.23 13.19
N PRO A 838 -60.09 18.20 14.40
CA PRO A 838 -60.72 19.38 15.01
C PRO A 838 -59.77 20.26 15.86
N ASP A 839 -60.21 21.49 16.13
CA ASP A 839 -59.52 22.50 16.93
C ASP A 839 -59.39 22.17 18.43
N GLY A 840 -58.38 22.77 19.08
CA GLY A 840 -58.13 22.67 20.53
C GLY A 840 -57.10 23.68 21.04
N THR A 841 -57.53 24.90 21.34
CA THR A 841 -56.69 26.04 21.77
C THR A 841 -56.20 25.95 23.22
N ILE A 842 -55.04 26.56 23.52
CA ILE A 842 -54.85 27.52 24.64
C ILE A 842 -53.51 28.29 24.47
N LEU A 843 -53.42 29.49 25.05
CA LEU A 843 -52.35 30.49 24.84
C LEU A 843 -51.15 30.33 25.78
N SER A 844 -50.00 30.88 25.36
CA SER A 844 -49.34 31.96 26.11
C SER A 844 -48.56 32.91 25.18
N GLN A 845 -48.39 34.17 25.57
CA GLN A 845 -47.65 35.20 24.82
C GLN A 845 -46.58 35.85 25.70
N HIS A 846 -45.45 36.23 25.09
CA HIS A 846 -44.75 37.52 25.27
C HIS A 846 -43.82 37.68 24.05
N ALA A 847 -44.00 38.72 23.22
CA ALA A 847 -43.40 40.06 23.33
C ALA A 847 -41.90 40.08 22.91
N LEU A 848 -41.42 40.99 22.06
CA LEU A 848 -42.06 42.17 21.44
C LEU A 848 -41.36 42.54 20.11
N GLN A 849 -42.12 43.11 19.16
CA GLN A 849 -41.74 43.96 17.98
C GLN A 849 -40.59 43.47 17.04
N LEU A 850 -40.82 43.28 15.72
CA LEU A 850 -41.21 44.23 14.66
C LEU A 850 -40.14 45.32 14.42
N ILE A 851 -39.79 45.73 13.19
CA ILE A 851 -40.31 45.53 11.82
C ILE A 851 -39.07 45.47 10.88
N GLY A 852 -39.03 44.79 9.73
CA GLY A 852 -40.04 44.72 8.66
C GLY A 852 -39.68 45.73 7.53
N SER A 853 -40.14 45.61 6.29
CA SER A 853 -41.12 44.67 5.71
C SER A 853 -41.04 44.67 4.17
N ASN A 854 -41.39 43.55 3.53
CA ASN A 854 -42.19 43.49 2.29
C ASN A 854 -41.62 44.12 0.98
N CYS A 855 -42.21 43.95 -0.20
CA CYS A 855 -42.93 42.83 -0.87
C CYS A 855 -43.21 43.31 -2.32
N GLY A 856 -43.38 42.42 -3.31
CA GLY A 856 -43.89 42.85 -4.62
C GLY A 856 -43.59 41.93 -5.80
N THR A 857 -44.50 41.00 -6.07
CA THR A 857 -44.60 40.35 -7.41
C THR A 857 -45.21 41.32 -8.43
N LEU A 858 -44.78 41.30 -9.71
CA LEU A 858 -45.69 41.13 -10.87
C LEU A 858 -45.00 41.11 -12.27
N THR A 859 -45.64 40.33 -13.13
CA THR A 859 -45.53 40.07 -14.59
C THR A 859 -44.90 41.09 -15.58
N LYS A 860 -44.03 40.53 -16.45
CA LYS A 860 -43.99 40.61 -17.95
C LYS A 860 -44.60 41.80 -18.73
N LYS A 861 -43.77 42.30 -19.68
CA LYS A 861 -44.05 42.83 -21.05
C LYS A 861 -44.42 44.33 -21.29
N SER A 862 -43.40 45.04 -21.82
CA SER A 862 -43.41 45.77 -23.12
C SER A 862 -43.83 47.26 -23.22
N CYS A 863 -43.21 47.94 -24.20
CA CYS A 863 -43.50 49.25 -24.82
C CYS A 863 -43.10 50.55 -24.04
N VAL A 864 -42.79 51.69 -24.68
CA VAL A 864 -42.05 51.99 -25.95
C VAL A 864 -41.82 53.53 -26.08
N LYS A 865 -40.69 53.98 -26.67
CA LYS A 865 -40.32 55.40 -27.00
C LYS A 865 -40.17 56.36 -25.78
N SER A 866 -39.37 57.43 -25.80
CA SER A 866 -38.40 58.06 -26.75
C SER A 866 -37.25 58.73 -25.92
N ASN A 867 -36.16 59.33 -26.42
CA ASN A 867 -35.90 60.07 -27.68
C ASN A 867 -34.37 60.29 -27.91
N LEU A 868 -33.92 60.55 -29.15
CA LEU A 868 -32.54 60.96 -29.61
C LEU A 868 -31.37 59.98 -29.28
N ALA A 869 -30.59 59.43 -30.22
CA ALA A 869 -29.63 60.03 -31.19
C ALA A 869 -28.33 60.53 -30.50
N THR A 870 -27.10 60.07 -30.81
CA THR A 870 -26.54 59.57 -32.10
C THR A 870 -25.48 58.44 -31.95
N SER A 871 -25.63 57.37 -32.75
CA SER A 871 -24.73 56.78 -33.77
C SER A 871 -23.19 57.00 -33.77
N ASN A 872 -22.32 56.08 -34.24
CA ASN A 872 -22.54 54.67 -34.65
C ASN A 872 -21.23 53.83 -34.76
N GLN A 873 -21.36 52.54 -34.43
CA GLN A 873 -20.91 51.32 -35.15
C GLN A 873 -19.74 51.33 -36.16
N ALA A 874 -18.90 50.28 -36.05
CA ALA A 874 -18.61 49.35 -37.16
C ALA A 874 -18.29 47.94 -36.61
N GLN A 875 -18.67 46.88 -37.33
CA GLN A 875 -18.46 45.45 -36.97
C GLN A 875 -18.58 44.58 -38.25
N SER A 876 -18.02 43.35 -38.24
CA SER A 876 -18.19 42.24 -39.22
C SER A 876 -17.23 42.12 -40.42
N ALA A 877 -16.37 41.10 -40.36
CA ALA A 877 -16.04 40.09 -41.40
C ALA A 877 -15.40 38.90 -40.62
N MET A 878 -15.77 37.62 -40.72
CA MET A 878 -16.05 36.68 -41.82
C MET A 878 -14.79 36.12 -42.53
N ASP A 879 -14.62 34.80 -42.32
CA ASP A 879 -14.00 33.75 -43.14
C ASP A 879 -12.49 33.68 -43.47
N GLU A 880 -12.06 32.42 -43.50
CA GLU A 880 -10.89 31.77 -44.13
C GLU A 880 -9.51 32.47 -44.19
N LEU A 881 -8.49 31.77 -43.67
CA LEU A 881 -7.54 31.05 -44.56
C LEU A 881 -6.69 29.99 -43.84
N ARG A 882 -6.36 28.93 -44.56
CA ARG A 882 -5.25 28.01 -44.25
C ARG A 882 -3.95 28.53 -44.88
N VAL A 883 -2.83 28.32 -44.19
CA VAL A 883 -1.58 27.82 -44.78
C VAL A 883 -1.08 26.72 -43.85
#